data_AF-A0A9W8Y1L2-F1
#
_entry.id   AF-A0A9W8Y1L2-F1
#
_cell.length_a   1.000
_cell.length_b   1.000
_cell.length_c   1.000
_cell.angle_alpha   90.00
_cell.angle_beta   90.00
_cell.angle_gamma   90.00
#
_symmetry.space_group_name_H-M   'P 1'
#
loop_
_entity.id
_entity.type
_entity.pdbx_description
1 polymer ?
#
loop_
_entity_poly.entity_id
_entity_poly.type
_entity_poly.pdbx_seq_one_letter_code
_entity_poly.pdbx_strand_id
1 'polypeptide(L)'
;MKPIIATKGKLTQLRYELPHRAHDSKIYPVKAPNGSTIILYGHETGVGIVWRGGRPLKKSAPPPKQPAKVNGTSNDAIMIIDSDDEEPAKAASQQPAPEAEFEEEEEELDPDRPYPSIIQHLRLSLNTKVLQVAVPQIPTVSSLRPADTIPAIFSKKMVFTVACADSTVRVITLPLSPLPDAAKEKPLSANSQFGEQIVKIHGHQSITRGVTMTWTSNAEPISKDRPADDMDVDREEDATATPGRRRRKQQSRSRSRPRTEEGFALLVASHSAELGGVLKIWRFGLAETSLNVAHPIAPYKVLTLQKPASRVAFCTAQYPKSRHSQLLITDSTGTARIYDLFASPSRKRRASGGQDEPGAFVGTFRSTFEGVKNNAYTPAVLARRKPIIDAAWASDGHHILALLADGEWGVWDIDRSGPSPPTNPSAFSLRGFVGTSEKEGSASGASSPKRSGRSSLAPMTPNTRRRKEETLFHGSSSSSAVATRGGISIASSTSANGHTSEDSVVIWYGSEVYRIPDLAKFWSRTASASGGGSLPGPGLQVYDVSLLGEAITSISQFDTSTQASRMAIARDALVSAEHRLIIAVNTNQPLGRDLNAMFAQEQVDDEETRRTDQALLSQGELDLGGMDRLLENMEDSGTVSKTLTLGGGPRKVLFASSAA
;
A
#
# COMPACT_ATOMS: atom_id res chain seq x y z
N MET A 1 -12.03 -16.44 -12.45
CA MET A 1 -12.07 -15.19 -13.25
C MET A 1 -10.76 -15.14 -14.03
N LYS A 2 -10.76 -15.16 -15.36
CA LYS A 2 -9.53 -15.20 -16.17
C LYS A 2 -9.10 -13.77 -16.55
N PRO A 3 -7.81 -13.42 -16.43
CA PRO A 3 -7.34 -12.10 -16.83
C PRO A 3 -7.18 -11.98 -18.35
N ILE A 4 -7.44 -10.79 -18.89
CA ILE A 4 -7.00 -10.35 -20.21
C ILE A 4 -5.65 -9.68 -20.03
N ILE A 5 -4.64 -10.11 -20.78
CA ILE A 5 -3.24 -9.69 -20.59
C ILE A 5 -2.88 -8.71 -21.70
N ALA A 6 -2.23 -7.62 -21.32
CA ALA A 6 -1.59 -6.71 -22.26
C ALA A 6 -0.19 -6.37 -21.77
N THR A 7 0.82 -6.57 -22.60
CA THR A 7 2.22 -6.29 -22.28
C THR A 7 2.69 -5.10 -23.12
N LYS A 8 3.38 -4.16 -22.47
CA LYS A 8 3.99 -2.99 -23.12
C LYS A 8 5.37 -2.75 -22.52
N GLY A 9 6.40 -3.24 -23.22
CA GLY A 9 7.78 -3.20 -22.72
C GLY A 9 7.91 -4.02 -21.43
N LYS A 10 8.32 -3.36 -20.34
CA LYS A 10 8.48 -3.97 -18.99
C LYS A 10 7.20 -3.96 -18.14
N LEU A 11 6.11 -3.40 -18.66
CA LEU A 11 4.84 -3.30 -17.96
C LEU A 11 3.88 -4.38 -18.46
N THR A 12 3.40 -5.21 -17.55
CA THR A 12 2.34 -6.20 -17.82
C THR A 12 1.06 -5.78 -17.11
N GLN A 13 -0.04 -5.70 -17.85
CA GLN A 13 -1.37 -5.37 -17.32
C GLN A 13 -2.26 -6.61 -17.36
N LEU A 14 -2.73 -7.04 -16.19
CA LEU A 14 -3.72 -8.10 -16.02
C LEU A 14 -5.07 -7.45 -15.76
N ARG A 15 -6.02 -7.64 -16.68
CA ARG A 15 -7.33 -7.01 -16.62
C ARG A 15 -8.39 -8.02 -16.27
N TYR A 16 -9.20 -7.71 -15.27
CA TYR A 16 -10.30 -8.54 -14.81
C TYR A 16 -11.61 -7.79 -14.99
N GLU A 17 -12.53 -8.33 -15.80
CA GLU A 17 -13.82 -7.71 -16.09
C GLU A 17 -14.84 -8.01 -14.99
N LEU A 18 -15.36 -6.97 -14.36
CA LEU A 18 -16.35 -7.08 -13.30
C LEU A 18 -17.77 -7.00 -13.87
N PRO A 19 -18.72 -7.80 -13.36
CA PRO A 19 -20.11 -7.76 -13.81
C PRO A 19 -20.89 -6.56 -13.26
N HIS A 20 -20.34 -5.85 -12.27
CA HIS A 20 -20.96 -4.70 -11.63
C HIS A 20 -19.96 -3.56 -11.58
N ARG A 21 -20.49 -2.34 -11.49
CA ARG A 21 -19.66 -1.15 -11.32
C ARG A 21 -18.92 -1.19 -9.98
N ALA A 22 -17.60 -1.06 -10.01
CA ALA A 22 -16.74 -0.87 -8.85
C ALA A 22 -16.67 0.61 -8.47
N HIS A 23 -16.75 0.90 -7.17
CA HIS A 23 -16.68 2.28 -6.65
C HIS A 23 -15.38 2.58 -5.92
N ASP A 24 -14.83 1.58 -5.23
CA ASP A 24 -13.55 1.68 -4.54
C ASP A 24 -12.98 0.28 -4.37
N SER A 25 -11.66 0.17 -4.34
CA SER A 25 -10.93 -1.06 -4.09
C SER A 25 -9.78 -0.85 -3.12
N LYS A 26 -9.47 -1.88 -2.32
CA LYS A 26 -8.37 -1.91 -1.36
C LYS A 26 -7.74 -3.29 -1.34
N ILE A 27 -6.42 -3.32 -1.17
CA ILE A 27 -5.68 -4.54 -0.84
C ILE A 27 -5.71 -4.66 0.68
N TYR A 28 -6.11 -5.81 1.21
CA TYR A 28 -6.04 -6.08 2.63
C TYR A 28 -4.57 -6.31 3.01
N PRO A 29 -4.05 -5.67 4.08
CA PRO A 29 -2.61 -5.64 4.36
C PRO A 29 -2.06 -6.95 4.91
N VAL A 30 -2.90 -7.87 5.37
CA VAL A 30 -2.47 -9.19 5.87
C VAL A 30 -2.78 -10.24 4.80
N LYS A 31 -1.78 -11.04 4.44
CA LYS A 31 -1.97 -12.19 3.55
C LYS A 31 -2.77 -13.28 4.25
N ALA A 32 -3.54 -14.03 3.49
CA ALA A 32 -4.23 -15.21 4.01
C ALA A 32 -3.25 -16.30 4.46
N PRO A 33 -3.67 -17.28 5.30
CA PRO A 33 -2.80 -18.35 5.79
C PRO A 33 -2.18 -19.23 4.69
N ASN A 34 -2.80 -19.26 3.51
CA ASN A 34 -2.29 -19.92 2.31
C ASN A 34 -1.35 -19.02 1.47
N GLY A 35 -1.03 -17.81 1.93
CA GLY A 35 -0.18 -16.86 1.23
C GLY A 35 -0.91 -15.94 0.23
N SER A 36 -2.23 -16.08 0.06
CA SER A 36 -2.98 -15.24 -0.87
C SER A 36 -3.01 -13.77 -0.47
N THR A 37 -2.92 -12.90 -1.47
CA THR A 37 -3.27 -11.49 -1.32
C THR A 37 -4.78 -11.33 -1.44
N ILE A 38 -5.40 -10.59 -0.54
CA ILE A 38 -6.84 -10.35 -0.53
C ILE A 38 -7.12 -8.97 -1.13
N ILE A 39 -7.98 -8.93 -2.15
CA ILE A 39 -8.46 -7.71 -2.78
C ILE A 39 -9.93 -7.54 -2.45
N LEU A 40 -10.28 -6.39 -1.90
CA LEU A 40 -11.65 -5.97 -1.57
C LEU A 40 -12.10 -4.91 -2.58
N TYR A 41 -13.30 -5.04 -3.12
CA TYR A 41 -13.91 -3.98 -3.94
C TYR A 41 -15.39 -3.79 -3.61
N GLY A 42 -15.81 -2.52 -3.50
CA GLY A 42 -17.21 -2.15 -3.30
C GLY A 42 -17.96 -2.06 -4.63
N HIS A 43 -19.17 -2.62 -4.70
CA HIS A 43 -20.04 -2.58 -5.87
C HIS A 43 -21.50 -2.25 -5.49
N GLU A 44 -22.40 -2.28 -6.47
CA GLU A 44 -23.79 -1.81 -6.35
C GLU A 44 -24.65 -2.59 -5.34
N THR A 45 -24.31 -3.85 -5.06
CA THR A 45 -25.10 -4.75 -4.21
C THR A 45 -24.36 -5.20 -2.94
N GLY A 46 -23.10 -4.81 -2.77
CA GLY A 46 -22.27 -5.22 -1.64
C GLY A 46 -20.77 -5.13 -1.90
N VAL A 47 -20.03 -6.13 -1.43
CA VAL A 47 -18.57 -6.18 -1.51
C VAL A 47 -18.12 -7.47 -2.18
N GLY A 48 -17.18 -7.36 -3.12
CA GLY A 48 -16.46 -8.48 -3.69
C GLY A 48 -15.13 -8.68 -2.99
N ILE A 49 -14.79 -9.94 -2.72
CA ILE A 49 -13.57 -10.36 -2.02
C ILE A 49 -12.85 -11.38 -2.91
N VAL A 50 -11.59 -11.10 -3.24
CA VAL A 50 -10.80 -11.92 -4.17
C VAL A 50 -9.52 -12.36 -3.48
N TRP A 51 -9.28 -13.67 -3.38
CA TRP A 51 -8.00 -14.24 -2.96
C TRP A 51 -7.17 -14.53 -4.20
N ARG A 52 -6.00 -13.90 -4.29
CA ARG A 52 -5.07 -14.00 -5.43
C ARG A 52 -3.71 -14.55 -4.99
N GLY A 53 -3.24 -15.57 -5.69
CA GLY A 53 -1.98 -16.27 -5.45
C GLY A 53 -1.98 -17.11 -4.17
N GLY A 54 -0.85 -17.74 -3.86
CA GLY A 54 -0.70 -18.62 -2.69
C GLY A 54 -1.10 -20.06 -2.98
N ARG A 55 -1.11 -20.90 -1.95
CA ARG A 55 -1.44 -22.32 -2.05
C ARG A 55 -2.93 -22.52 -2.38
N PRO A 56 -3.26 -23.29 -3.42
CA PRO A 56 -4.65 -23.56 -3.80
C PRO A 56 -5.38 -24.40 -2.75
N LEU A 57 -6.72 -24.32 -2.77
CA LEU A 57 -7.58 -25.16 -1.94
C LEU A 57 -7.50 -26.61 -2.42
N LYS A 58 -7.27 -27.54 -1.49
CA LYS A 58 -7.25 -28.96 -1.79
C LYS A 58 -8.65 -29.39 -2.26
N LYS A 59 -8.74 -29.92 -3.49
CA LYS A 59 -9.99 -30.48 -3.99
C LYS A 59 -10.33 -31.71 -3.17
N SER A 60 -11.55 -31.79 -2.63
CA SER A 60 -12.05 -33.03 -2.04
C SER A 60 -11.97 -34.13 -3.10
N ALA A 61 -11.26 -35.22 -2.79
CA ALA A 61 -11.15 -36.35 -3.71
C ALA A 61 -12.56 -36.82 -4.08
N PRO A 62 -12.85 -37.14 -5.35
CA PRO A 62 -14.12 -37.74 -5.70
C PRO A 62 -14.32 -38.99 -4.82
N PRO A 63 -15.52 -39.21 -4.26
CA PRO A 63 -15.76 -40.40 -3.45
C PRO A 63 -15.31 -41.62 -4.26
N PRO A 64 -14.59 -42.58 -3.64
CA PRO A 64 -14.16 -43.77 -4.36
C PRO A 64 -15.41 -44.37 -5.01
N LYS A 65 -15.39 -44.51 -6.34
CA LYS A 65 -16.47 -45.15 -7.08
C LYS A 65 -16.71 -46.49 -6.38
N GLN A 66 -17.84 -46.60 -5.68
CA GLN A 66 -18.25 -47.86 -5.09
C GLN A 66 -18.21 -48.90 -6.21
N PRO A 67 -17.54 -50.05 -6.03
CA PRO A 67 -17.60 -51.11 -7.02
C PRO A 67 -19.08 -51.43 -7.24
N ALA A 68 -19.49 -51.44 -8.51
CA ALA A 68 -20.88 -51.66 -8.90
C ALA A 68 -21.41 -52.92 -8.18
N LYS A 69 -22.49 -52.76 -7.42
CA LYS A 69 -23.22 -53.87 -6.81
C LYS A 69 -23.72 -54.79 -7.94
N VAL A 70 -23.10 -55.95 -8.07
CA VAL A 70 -23.67 -57.11 -8.78
C VAL A 70 -24.62 -57.82 -7.82
N ASN A 71 -25.87 -57.98 -8.25
CA ASN A 71 -26.95 -58.62 -7.49
C ASN A 71 -26.85 -60.14 -7.53
N GLY A 72 -27.00 -60.78 -6.35
CA GLY A 72 -27.34 -62.20 -6.12
C GLY A 72 -26.16 -63.16 -6.27
N THR A 73 -25.86 -64.09 -5.37
CA THR A 73 -26.75 -64.94 -4.56
C THR A 73 -26.11 -65.38 -3.23
N SER A 74 -26.99 -65.61 -2.26
CA SER A 74 -26.86 -66.06 -0.87
C SER A 74 -25.92 -67.25 -0.56
N ASN A 75 -25.21 -67.23 0.58
CA ASN A 75 -25.69 -67.84 1.85
C ASN A 75 -24.61 -67.79 2.96
N ASP A 76 -25.04 -67.28 4.11
CA ASP A 76 -24.95 -67.88 5.46
C ASP A 76 -23.61 -68.38 6.03
N ALA A 77 -23.12 -67.69 7.07
CA ALA A 77 -22.48 -68.28 8.25
C ALA A 77 -22.15 -67.22 9.31
N ILE A 78 -23.07 -67.08 10.28
CA ILE A 78 -22.90 -66.98 11.74
C ILE A 78 -21.48 -66.66 12.25
N MET A 79 -21.34 -65.64 13.13
CA MET A 79 -20.73 -65.77 14.47
C MET A 79 -20.81 -64.47 15.31
N ILE A 80 -21.71 -64.54 16.29
CA ILE A 80 -21.56 -64.11 17.70
C ILE A 80 -21.49 -62.60 17.99
N ILE A 81 -22.65 -62.13 18.47
CA ILE A 81 -22.85 -60.98 19.36
C ILE A 81 -22.48 -61.44 20.77
N ASP A 82 -21.69 -60.65 21.49
CA ASP A 82 -21.73 -60.64 22.96
C ASP A 82 -21.76 -59.18 23.45
N SER A 83 -22.83 -58.89 24.19
CA SER A 83 -23.02 -58.03 25.38
C SER A 83 -21.98 -56.94 25.71
N ASP A 84 -22.25 -55.80 26.32
CA ASP A 84 -23.40 -55.09 26.91
C ASP A 84 -22.75 -53.84 27.54
N ASP A 85 -23.25 -52.63 27.31
CA ASP A 85 -23.23 -51.54 28.31
C ASP A 85 -24.05 -50.32 27.83
N GLU A 86 -25.04 -49.97 28.63
CA GLU A 86 -25.97 -48.86 28.42
C GLU A 86 -25.53 -47.67 29.30
N GLU A 87 -24.87 -46.68 28.69
CA GLU A 87 -24.66 -45.35 29.31
C GLU A 87 -25.02 -44.22 28.32
N PRO A 88 -25.54 -43.08 28.84
CA PRO A 88 -26.47 -42.24 28.11
C PRO A 88 -25.81 -41.39 27.02
N ALA A 89 -26.58 -41.09 25.98
CA ALA A 89 -26.23 -40.24 24.87
C ALA A 89 -25.52 -38.94 25.31
N LYS A 90 -24.19 -38.91 25.19
CA LYS A 90 -23.44 -37.65 25.17
C LYS A 90 -23.90 -36.88 23.94
N ALA A 91 -24.47 -35.70 24.21
CA ALA A 91 -24.81 -34.70 23.22
C ALA A 91 -23.71 -34.63 22.16
N ALA A 92 -24.13 -34.75 20.88
CA ALA A 92 -23.25 -34.56 19.75
C ALA A 92 -22.44 -33.28 19.96
N SER A 93 -21.15 -33.46 20.22
CA SER A 93 -20.19 -32.38 20.20
C SER A 93 -20.32 -31.68 18.85
N GLN A 94 -20.62 -30.39 18.88
CA GLN A 94 -20.60 -29.53 17.71
C GLN A 94 -19.22 -29.70 17.07
N GLN A 95 -19.16 -30.42 15.93
CA GLN A 95 -17.95 -30.50 15.15
C GLN A 95 -17.55 -29.07 14.77
N PRO A 96 -16.32 -28.63 15.07
CA PRO A 96 -15.83 -27.35 14.59
C PRO A 96 -15.92 -27.33 13.06
N ALA A 97 -16.25 -26.17 12.49
CA ALA A 97 -16.37 -26.01 11.05
C ALA A 97 -15.11 -26.52 10.35
N PRO A 98 -15.23 -27.23 9.20
CA PRO A 98 -14.07 -27.78 8.52
C PRO A 98 -13.07 -26.67 8.18
N GLU A 99 -11.85 -26.77 8.71
CA GLU A 99 -10.76 -25.88 8.36
C GLU A 99 -10.38 -26.08 6.89
N ALA A 100 -9.99 -25.01 6.20
CA ALA A 100 -9.59 -25.11 4.80
C ALA A 100 -8.25 -25.85 4.70
N GLU A 101 -8.24 -27.03 4.06
CA GLU A 101 -7.01 -27.74 3.69
C GLU A 101 -6.43 -27.15 2.40
N PHE A 102 -5.11 -26.96 2.38
CA PHE A 102 -4.37 -26.43 1.25
C PHE A 102 -3.40 -27.48 0.70
N GLU A 103 -3.05 -27.36 -0.58
CA GLU A 103 -2.00 -28.18 -1.17
C GLU A 103 -0.64 -27.87 -0.51
N GLU A 104 0.25 -28.86 -0.43
CA GLU A 104 1.55 -28.72 0.25
C GLU A 104 2.52 -27.84 -0.56
N GLU A 105 2.41 -27.87 -1.88
CA GLU A 105 3.26 -27.13 -2.82
C GLU A 105 2.67 -25.74 -3.12
N GLU A 106 3.54 -24.73 -3.22
CA GLU A 106 3.16 -23.40 -3.69
C GLU A 106 2.80 -23.44 -5.18
N GLU A 107 1.95 -22.51 -5.63
CA GLU A 107 1.62 -22.39 -7.06
C GLU A 107 2.91 -22.17 -7.87
N GLU A 108 3.36 -23.21 -8.59
CA GLU A 108 4.42 -23.09 -9.58
C GLU A 108 3.95 -22.12 -10.67
N LEU A 109 4.54 -20.92 -10.67
CA LEU A 109 4.23 -19.91 -11.67
C LEU A 109 4.81 -20.35 -13.00
N ASP A 110 3.92 -20.69 -13.93
CA ASP A 110 4.24 -20.95 -15.33
C ASP A 110 5.10 -19.77 -15.88
N PRO A 111 6.29 -20.03 -16.45
CA PRO A 111 7.15 -18.98 -17.00
C PRO A 111 6.46 -18.15 -18.11
N ASP A 112 5.51 -18.75 -18.84
CA ASP A 112 4.69 -18.05 -19.84
C ASP A 112 3.54 -17.23 -19.19
N ARG A 113 3.23 -17.51 -17.90
CA ARG A 113 2.21 -16.82 -17.10
C ARG A 113 2.71 -16.54 -15.68
N PRO A 114 3.72 -15.67 -15.50
CA PRO A 114 4.31 -15.41 -14.18
C PRO A 114 3.47 -14.42 -13.37
N TYR A 115 2.16 -14.66 -13.33
CA TYR A 115 1.22 -13.91 -12.53
C TYR A 115 0.35 -14.85 -11.70
N PRO A 116 0.22 -14.61 -10.38
CA PRO A 116 -0.58 -15.45 -9.51
C PRO A 116 -2.05 -15.54 -9.95
N SER A 117 -2.61 -16.74 -9.89
CA SER A 117 -4.01 -16.99 -10.25
C SER A 117 -4.99 -16.50 -9.17
N ILE A 118 -6.27 -16.41 -9.52
CA ILE A 118 -7.34 -16.14 -8.54
C ILE A 118 -7.82 -17.48 -7.99
N ILE A 119 -7.58 -17.71 -6.70
CA ILE A 119 -8.00 -18.93 -5.99
C ILE A 119 -9.50 -18.91 -5.75
N GLN A 120 -10.02 -17.80 -5.23
CA GLN A 120 -11.44 -17.67 -4.91
C GLN A 120 -11.94 -16.25 -5.13
N HIS A 121 -13.18 -16.16 -5.61
CA HIS A 121 -13.95 -14.92 -5.63
C HIS A 121 -15.24 -15.13 -4.83
N LEU A 122 -15.43 -14.32 -3.80
CA LEU A 122 -16.63 -14.27 -2.96
C LEU A 122 -17.35 -12.94 -3.17
N ARG A 123 -18.68 -12.98 -3.14
CA ARG A 123 -19.54 -11.78 -3.13
C ARG A 123 -20.39 -11.77 -1.88
N LEU A 124 -20.22 -10.74 -1.08
CA LEU A 124 -21.00 -10.50 0.12
C LEU A 124 -22.12 -9.52 -0.19
N SER A 125 -23.36 -10.01 -0.21
CA SER A 125 -24.55 -9.20 -0.47
C SER A 125 -24.90 -8.36 0.76
N LEU A 126 -24.83 -7.04 0.61
CA LEU A 126 -25.21 -6.08 1.66
C LEU A 126 -26.58 -5.43 1.37
N ASN A 127 -27.16 -5.73 0.21
CA ASN A 127 -28.41 -5.14 -0.30
C ASN A 127 -28.38 -3.61 -0.38
N THR A 128 -27.18 -3.05 -0.53
CA THR A 128 -26.95 -1.62 -0.72
C THR A 128 -25.65 -1.42 -1.49
N LYS A 129 -25.59 -0.32 -2.23
CA LYS A 129 -24.38 0.12 -2.91
C LYS A 129 -23.31 0.50 -1.90
N VAL A 130 -22.10 -0.03 -2.10
CA VAL A 130 -20.90 0.31 -1.33
C VAL A 130 -20.10 1.35 -2.10
N LEU A 131 -19.88 2.51 -1.47
CA LEU A 131 -19.22 3.66 -2.10
C LEU A 131 -17.73 3.72 -1.78
N GLN A 132 -17.34 3.31 -0.57
CA GLN A 132 -15.94 3.31 -0.14
C GLN A 132 -15.65 2.13 0.77
N VAL A 133 -14.42 1.61 0.68
CA VAL A 133 -13.88 0.54 1.53
C VAL A 133 -12.69 1.08 2.31
N ALA A 134 -12.66 0.83 3.62
CA ALA A 134 -11.53 1.13 4.49
C ALA A 134 -11.00 -0.15 5.14
N VAL A 135 -9.67 -0.26 5.19
CA VAL A 135 -8.94 -1.34 5.86
C VAL A 135 -8.01 -0.72 6.91
N PRO A 136 -7.74 -1.41 8.03
CA PRO A 136 -6.85 -0.89 9.06
C PRO A 136 -5.41 -1.06 8.60
N GLN A 137 -4.51 -0.18 9.05
CA GLN A 137 -3.08 -0.36 8.80
C GLN A 137 -2.56 -1.46 9.74
N ILE A 138 -2.20 -2.62 9.21
CA ILE A 138 -1.70 -3.75 9.99
C ILE A 138 -0.26 -3.99 9.55
N PRO A 139 0.72 -3.80 10.44
CA PRO A 139 2.10 -4.01 10.07
C PRO A 139 2.47 -5.49 10.04
N THR A 140 3.47 -5.83 9.23
CA THR A 140 4.05 -7.17 9.19
C THR A 140 4.76 -7.49 10.51
N VAL A 141 4.56 -8.70 11.02
CA VAL A 141 5.28 -9.22 12.19
C VAL A 141 6.76 -9.35 11.84
N SER A 142 7.64 -8.93 12.75
CA SER A 142 9.10 -8.96 12.57
C SER A 142 9.79 -9.17 13.92
N SER A 143 11.09 -9.46 13.94
CA SER A 143 11.87 -9.52 15.18
C SER A 143 11.80 -8.22 16.00
N LEU A 144 11.71 -7.07 15.31
CA LEU A 144 11.54 -5.76 15.92
C LEU A 144 10.09 -5.48 16.37
N ARG A 145 9.12 -6.28 15.94
CA ARG A 145 7.70 -6.14 16.28
C ARG A 145 7.04 -7.50 16.50
N PRO A 146 7.04 -7.98 17.77
CA PRO A 146 6.40 -9.23 18.14
C PRO A 146 4.91 -9.22 17.81
N ALA A 147 4.36 -10.41 17.51
CA ALA A 147 2.95 -10.59 17.21
C ALA A 147 2.02 -10.09 18.33
N ASP A 148 2.47 -10.15 19.59
CA ASP A 148 1.71 -9.73 20.78
C ASP A 148 1.37 -8.23 20.81
N THR A 149 2.04 -7.42 19.98
CA THR A 149 1.76 -5.99 19.85
C THR A 149 0.59 -5.68 18.90
N ILE A 150 0.09 -6.70 18.19
CA ILE A 150 -0.96 -6.60 17.18
C ILE A 150 -2.20 -7.36 17.69
N PRO A 151 -3.43 -6.82 17.51
CA PRO A 151 -4.65 -7.53 17.88
C PRO A 151 -4.75 -8.90 17.21
N ALA A 152 -4.94 -9.95 18.01
CA ALA A 152 -5.02 -11.35 17.53
C ALA A 152 -6.14 -11.59 16.50
N ILE A 153 -7.18 -10.75 16.46
CA ILE A 153 -8.23 -10.81 15.44
C ILE A 153 -7.67 -10.70 14.02
N PHE A 154 -6.61 -9.93 13.80
CA PHE A 154 -6.07 -9.67 12.47
C PHE A 154 -5.30 -10.86 11.86
N SER A 155 -4.86 -11.83 12.68
CA SER A 155 -4.25 -13.06 12.17
C SER A 155 -5.29 -14.13 11.80
N LYS A 156 -6.51 -14.03 12.32
CA LYS A 156 -7.59 -15.02 12.12
C LYS A 156 -8.69 -14.53 11.17
N LYS A 157 -9.00 -13.24 11.21
CA LYS A 157 -10.09 -12.61 10.46
C LYS A 157 -9.62 -11.36 9.74
N MET A 158 -10.18 -11.14 8.55
CA MET A 158 -10.14 -9.83 7.93
C MET A 158 -11.18 -8.90 8.57
N VAL A 159 -10.78 -7.67 8.88
CA VAL A 159 -11.66 -6.63 9.44
C VAL A 159 -11.61 -5.42 8.53
N PHE A 160 -12.75 -5.01 7.99
CA PHE A 160 -12.84 -3.85 7.12
C PHE A 160 -14.17 -3.11 7.33
N THR A 161 -14.27 -1.89 6.85
CA THR A 161 -15.48 -1.07 6.99
C THR A 161 -15.87 -0.51 5.66
N VAL A 162 -17.17 -0.47 5.43
CA VAL A 162 -17.75 0.06 4.21
C VAL A 162 -18.70 1.21 4.50
N ALA A 163 -18.65 2.22 3.64
CA ALA A 163 -19.64 3.30 3.58
C ALA A 163 -20.68 2.96 2.51
N CYS A 164 -21.94 2.92 2.91
CA CYS A 164 -23.04 2.50 2.06
C CYS A 164 -23.91 3.70 1.62
N ALA A 165 -24.59 3.55 0.48
CA ALA A 165 -25.48 4.57 -0.07
C ALA A 165 -26.77 4.78 0.77
N ASP A 166 -27.11 3.84 1.65
CA ASP A 166 -28.21 3.92 2.62
C ASP A 166 -27.85 4.75 3.88
N SER A 167 -26.79 5.56 3.81
CA SER A 167 -26.26 6.36 4.92
C SER A 167 -25.74 5.55 6.12
N THR A 168 -25.58 4.23 5.95
CA THR A 168 -25.01 3.37 6.99
C THR A 168 -23.52 3.15 6.80
N VAL A 169 -22.84 2.92 7.92
CA VAL A 169 -21.46 2.46 7.96
C VAL A 169 -21.49 1.06 8.52
N ARG A 170 -20.87 0.10 7.84
CA ARG A 170 -20.90 -1.31 8.26
C ARG A 170 -19.48 -1.81 8.50
N VAL A 171 -19.20 -2.26 9.71
CA VAL A 171 -17.94 -2.92 10.05
C VAL A 171 -18.15 -4.42 9.83
N ILE A 172 -17.33 -5.01 8.98
CA ILE A 172 -17.45 -6.39 8.54
C ILE A 172 -16.22 -7.14 9.02
N THR A 173 -16.43 -8.28 9.66
CA THR A 173 -15.38 -9.26 9.92
C THR A 173 -15.69 -10.55 9.19
N LEU A 174 -14.68 -11.17 8.58
CA LEU A 174 -14.79 -12.42 7.82
C LEU A 174 -13.53 -13.27 8.07
N PRO A 175 -13.59 -14.62 8.00
CA PRO A 175 -12.38 -15.44 8.02
C PRO A 175 -11.32 -14.99 7.02
N LEU A 176 -10.05 -15.03 7.42
CA LEU A 176 -8.94 -14.62 6.56
C LEU A 176 -8.67 -15.65 5.44
N SER A 177 -8.87 -16.93 5.74
CA SER A 177 -8.74 -18.03 4.79
C SER A 177 -9.86 -18.02 3.74
N PRO A 178 -9.56 -18.43 2.50
CA PRO A 178 -10.61 -18.74 1.53
C PRO A 178 -11.53 -19.84 2.09
N LEU A 179 -12.82 -19.75 1.79
CA LEU A 179 -13.83 -20.66 2.33
C LEU A 179 -13.75 -22.02 1.62
N PRO A 180 -13.78 -23.13 2.38
CA PRO A 180 -13.87 -24.48 1.80
C PRO A 180 -15.13 -24.64 0.94
N ASP A 181 -15.07 -25.51 -0.07
CA ASP A 181 -16.21 -25.75 -0.97
C ASP A 181 -17.47 -26.22 -0.22
N ALA A 182 -17.31 -27.03 0.84
CA ALA A 182 -18.39 -27.46 1.72
C ALA A 182 -19.12 -26.30 2.44
N ALA A 183 -18.46 -25.16 2.64
CA ALA A 183 -19.08 -23.97 3.23
C ALA A 183 -19.91 -23.17 2.21
N LYS A 184 -19.65 -23.32 0.90
CA LYS A 184 -20.44 -22.69 -0.16
C LYS A 184 -21.78 -23.40 -0.38
N GLU A 185 -21.83 -24.70 -0.11
CA GLU A 185 -23.02 -25.54 -0.29
C GLU A 185 -24.00 -25.48 0.88
N LYS A 186 -23.64 -24.83 2.00
CA LYS A 186 -24.56 -24.64 3.12
C LYS A 186 -25.73 -23.74 2.71
N PRO A 187 -26.98 -24.16 2.98
CA PRO A 187 -28.15 -23.33 2.69
C PRO A 187 -28.08 -22.01 3.44
N LEU A 188 -28.60 -20.95 2.83
CA LEU A 188 -28.67 -19.59 3.38
C LEU A 188 -29.21 -19.63 4.81
N SER A 189 -28.32 -19.55 5.80
CA SER A 189 -28.71 -19.45 7.20
C SER A 189 -29.03 -17.99 7.54
N ALA A 190 -29.99 -17.76 8.43
CA ALA A 190 -30.46 -16.42 8.76
C ALA A 190 -29.40 -15.50 9.40
N ASN A 191 -28.27 -16.05 9.88
CA ASN A 191 -27.33 -15.30 10.74
C ASN A 191 -25.92 -15.13 10.17
N SER A 192 -25.47 -16.00 9.24
CA SER A 192 -24.14 -15.89 8.61
C SER A 192 -24.01 -16.95 7.51
N GLN A 193 -23.67 -16.55 6.28
CA GLN A 193 -23.45 -17.50 5.18
C GLN A 193 -22.00 -17.99 5.12
N PHE A 194 -21.06 -17.11 5.48
CA PHE A 194 -19.62 -17.25 5.26
C PHE A 194 -18.81 -17.06 6.56
N GLY A 195 -19.46 -17.06 7.72
CA GLY A 195 -18.82 -16.73 9.00
C GLY A 195 -18.63 -15.22 9.19
N GLU A 196 -19.31 -14.40 8.40
CA GLU A 196 -19.30 -12.95 8.51
C GLU A 196 -20.01 -12.47 9.77
N GLN A 197 -19.43 -11.46 10.42
CA GLN A 197 -20.10 -10.63 11.41
C GLN A 197 -20.20 -9.22 10.83
N ILE A 198 -21.43 -8.72 10.69
CA ILE A 198 -21.70 -7.39 10.14
C ILE A 198 -22.29 -6.51 11.24
N VAL A 199 -21.54 -5.51 11.67
CA VAL A 199 -21.98 -4.50 12.64
C VAL A 199 -22.49 -3.29 11.87
N LYS A 200 -23.81 -3.11 11.84
CA LYS A 200 -24.47 -1.99 11.16
C LYS A 200 -24.53 -0.77 12.07
N ILE A 201 -23.96 0.34 11.62
CA ILE A 201 -23.95 1.63 12.31
C ILE A 201 -24.80 2.62 11.52
N HIS A 202 -25.73 3.28 12.19
CA HIS A 202 -26.41 4.45 11.64
C HIS A 202 -25.42 5.61 11.63
N GLY A 203 -24.71 5.75 10.50
CA GLY A 203 -23.61 6.69 10.36
C GLY A 203 -24.12 8.12 10.36
N HIS A 204 -24.95 8.46 9.39
CA HIS A 204 -25.22 9.84 8.98
C HIS A 204 -26.69 9.99 8.54
N GLN A 205 -27.23 11.21 8.52
CA GLN A 205 -28.56 11.49 7.94
C GLN A 205 -28.51 11.62 6.41
N SER A 206 -27.32 11.87 5.87
CA SER A 206 -27.01 11.99 4.44
C SER A 206 -26.02 10.91 4.02
N ILE A 207 -25.79 10.75 2.72
CA ILE A 207 -24.86 9.75 2.21
C ILE A 207 -23.45 10.07 2.71
N THR A 208 -22.82 9.10 3.37
CA THR A 208 -21.44 9.18 3.84
C THR A 208 -20.51 9.44 2.67
N ARG A 209 -19.72 10.52 2.72
CA ARG A 209 -18.75 10.88 1.68
C ARG A 209 -17.46 10.08 1.80
N GLY A 210 -17.13 9.64 3.00
CA GLY A 210 -16.11 8.63 3.15
C GLY A 210 -15.87 8.09 4.54
N VAL A 211 -15.05 7.03 4.59
CA VAL A 211 -14.72 6.26 5.78
C VAL A 211 -13.23 5.93 5.84
N THR A 212 -12.68 5.91 7.04
CA THR A 212 -11.31 5.49 7.34
C THR A 212 -11.28 4.77 8.69
N MET A 213 -10.26 3.95 8.92
CA MET A 213 -10.12 3.22 10.17
C MET A 213 -8.65 3.05 10.59
N THR A 214 -8.46 2.89 11.89
CA THR A 214 -7.18 2.49 12.51
C THR A 214 -7.48 1.71 13.78
N TRP A 215 -6.46 1.26 14.51
CA TRP A 215 -6.62 0.59 15.79
C TRP A 215 -5.62 1.14 16.81
N THR A 216 -5.97 1.03 18.10
CA THR A 216 -5.15 1.48 19.23
C THR A 216 -5.34 0.53 20.42
N SER A 217 -4.53 0.66 21.46
CA SER A 217 -4.77 0.02 22.75
C SER A 217 -5.92 0.68 23.52
N ASN A 218 -6.64 -0.11 24.30
CA ASN A 218 -7.66 0.36 25.23
C ASN A 218 -7.04 1.22 26.34
N ALA A 219 -5.83 0.85 26.76
CA ALA A 219 -5.04 1.47 27.81
C ALA A 219 -4.30 2.75 27.37
N GLU A 220 -4.77 3.45 26.34
CA GLU A 220 -4.31 4.80 26.01
C GLU A 220 -5.26 5.84 26.67
N PRO A 221 -5.10 6.17 27.97
CA PRO A 221 -5.78 7.31 28.55
C PRO A 221 -5.01 8.59 28.20
N ILE A 222 -5.77 9.59 27.74
CA ILE A 222 -5.61 11.03 27.97
C ILE A 222 -4.22 11.36 28.53
N SER A 223 -3.29 11.76 27.66
CA SER A 223 -1.92 12.12 27.98
C SER A 223 -1.86 13.00 29.24
N LYS A 224 -1.57 12.39 30.39
CA LYS A 224 -0.99 13.09 31.54
C LYS A 224 0.51 12.91 31.40
N ASP A 225 1.16 14.00 31.02
CA ASP A 225 2.59 14.27 31.12
C ASP A 225 3.52 13.09 30.80
N ARG A 226 3.81 12.90 29.50
CA ARG A 226 5.15 12.50 29.08
C ARG A 226 5.78 13.71 28.38
N PRO A 227 6.90 14.27 28.88
CA PRO A 227 7.68 15.18 28.06
C PRO A 227 8.15 14.41 26.82
N ALA A 228 8.16 15.10 25.69
CA ALA A 228 8.73 14.61 24.45
C ALA A 228 10.24 14.48 24.65
N ASP A 229 10.73 13.26 24.86
CA ASP A 229 12.15 12.97 24.78
C ASP A 229 12.37 12.07 23.56
N ASP A 230 12.97 12.69 22.54
CA ASP A 230 13.92 12.06 21.64
C ASP A 230 14.86 11.18 22.46
N MET A 231 14.94 9.90 22.11
CA MET A 231 16.02 9.03 22.59
C MET A 231 17.25 9.27 21.70
N ASP A 232 17.85 10.47 21.81
CA ASP A 232 19.19 10.71 21.29
C ASP A 232 20.20 10.19 22.32
N VAL A 233 20.80 9.06 21.99
CA VAL A 233 21.89 8.46 22.75
C VAL A 233 23.18 9.11 22.28
N ASP A 234 23.55 10.23 22.90
CA ASP A 234 24.92 10.74 22.86
C ASP A 234 25.27 11.35 24.23
N ARG A 235 26.19 10.70 24.94
CA ARG A 235 26.89 11.33 26.06
C ARG A 235 28.36 10.92 25.99
N GLU A 236 29.14 11.77 25.35
CA GLU A 236 30.56 11.90 25.65
C GLU A 236 30.72 12.47 27.07
N GLU A 237 31.65 11.87 27.79
CA GLU A 237 32.09 12.29 29.12
C GLU A 237 32.76 13.65 29.02
N ASP A 238 32.31 14.61 29.83
CA ASP A 238 33.27 15.55 30.40
C ASP A 238 32.87 15.96 31.82
N ALA A 239 33.86 15.83 32.69
CA ALA A 239 33.77 16.02 34.12
C ALA A 239 33.74 17.50 34.49
N THR A 240 32.89 17.87 35.46
CA THR A 240 33.21 18.65 36.68
C THR A 240 31.96 19.33 37.26
N ALA A 241 31.95 19.50 38.58
CA ALA A 241 31.04 20.30 39.43
C ALA A 241 29.89 19.59 40.20
N THR A 242 30.28 18.95 41.32
CA THR A 242 29.85 19.14 42.73
C THR A 242 28.34 19.16 43.14
N PRO A 243 27.93 18.47 44.25
CA PRO A 243 26.55 18.05 44.48
C PRO A 243 25.73 18.95 45.43
N GLY A 244 24.45 19.19 45.09
CA GLY A 244 23.51 20.00 45.88
C GLY A 244 22.19 19.29 46.23
N ARG A 245 22.18 18.61 47.38
CA ARG A 245 21.06 18.47 48.36
C ARG A 245 19.65 18.15 47.82
N ARG A 246 19.33 16.86 47.59
CA ARG A 246 17.93 16.38 47.44
C ARG A 246 17.26 16.13 48.80
N ARG A 247 16.23 16.91 49.14
CA ARG A 247 15.27 16.60 50.21
C ARG A 247 14.33 15.49 49.75
N ARG A 248 14.48 14.33 50.37
CA ARG A 248 13.63 13.14 50.27
C ARG A 248 12.27 13.46 50.91
N LYS A 249 11.19 13.55 50.14
CA LYS A 249 9.82 13.51 50.65
C LYS A 249 9.16 12.24 50.12
N GLN A 250 9.19 11.20 50.93
CA GLN A 250 8.37 10.00 50.77
C GLN A 250 6.90 10.43 50.88
N GLN A 251 6.12 10.21 49.83
CA GLN A 251 4.67 10.14 49.95
C GLN A 251 4.16 8.85 49.28
N SER A 252 3.83 7.92 50.18
CA SER A 252 2.71 6.98 50.14
C SER A 252 2.33 6.36 48.79
N ARG A 253 2.69 5.08 48.67
CA ARG A 253 2.05 4.07 47.83
C ARG A 253 0.52 4.09 48.03
N SER A 254 -0.22 4.52 47.02
CA SER A 254 -1.62 4.13 46.85
C SER A 254 -1.67 2.84 46.04
N ARG A 255 -2.08 1.76 46.70
CA ARG A 255 -2.39 0.46 46.09
C ARG A 255 -3.70 0.56 45.28
N SER A 256 -3.64 -0.06 44.10
CA SER A 256 -4.72 -0.72 43.34
C SER A 256 -6.01 0.06 43.00
N ARG A 257 -6.12 0.45 41.72
CA ARG A 257 -7.32 0.17 40.93
C ARG A 257 -6.99 -0.97 39.95
N PRO A 258 -7.94 -1.85 39.61
CA PRO A 258 -7.63 -3.13 39.00
C PRO A 258 -7.13 -2.96 37.55
N ARG A 259 -6.10 -3.74 37.20
CA ARG A 259 -5.64 -3.95 35.81
C ARG A 259 -6.72 -4.73 35.05
N THR A 260 -7.65 -4.03 34.39
CA THR A 260 -8.75 -4.72 33.67
C THR A 260 -9.14 -4.05 32.35
N GLU A 261 -8.21 -3.34 31.70
CA GLU A 261 -8.41 -2.82 30.32
C GLU A 261 -7.19 -3.10 29.43
N GLU A 262 -6.54 -4.26 29.61
CA GLU A 262 -5.58 -4.78 28.64
C GLU A 262 -6.37 -5.33 27.43
N GLY A 263 -6.54 -4.50 26.41
CA GLY A 263 -7.24 -4.87 25.19
C GLY A 263 -6.99 -3.86 24.10
N PHE A 264 -7.46 -4.12 22.89
CA PHE A 264 -7.34 -3.21 21.77
C PHE A 264 -8.71 -2.66 21.37
N ALA A 265 -8.72 -1.53 20.67
CA ALA A 265 -9.90 -0.96 20.06
C ALA A 265 -9.67 -0.59 18.60
N LEU A 266 -10.70 -0.81 17.79
CA LEU A 266 -10.83 -0.30 16.44
C LEU A 266 -11.44 1.10 16.47
N LEU A 267 -10.79 2.05 15.82
CA LEU A 267 -11.29 3.41 15.60
C LEU A 267 -11.80 3.51 14.16
N VAL A 268 -13.07 3.85 13.99
CA VAL A 268 -13.69 4.04 12.69
C VAL A 268 -14.15 5.49 12.59
N ALA A 269 -13.72 6.21 11.56
CA ALA A 269 -14.13 7.59 11.33
C ALA A 269 -14.87 7.69 10.00
N SER A 270 -16.02 8.38 10.00
CA SER A 270 -16.77 8.65 8.77
C SER A 270 -17.27 10.09 8.73
N HIS A 271 -17.37 10.63 7.52
CA HIS A 271 -17.77 12.02 7.32
C HIS A 271 -18.86 12.18 6.27
N SER A 272 -19.68 13.20 6.44
CA SER A 272 -20.77 13.56 5.52
C SER A 272 -20.84 15.08 5.33
N ALA A 273 -21.72 15.51 4.42
CA ALA A 273 -21.97 16.91 4.13
C ALA A 273 -23.10 17.52 4.99
N GLU A 274 -23.64 16.79 5.96
CA GLU A 274 -24.66 17.28 6.89
C GLU A 274 -24.25 18.56 7.59
N LEU A 275 -25.19 19.51 7.73
CA LEU A 275 -25.03 20.70 8.57
C LEU A 275 -23.73 21.49 8.32
N GLY A 276 -23.23 21.50 7.07
CA GLY A 276 -21.98 22.17 6.71
C GLY A 276 -20.72 21.30 6.88
N GLY A 277 -20.86 20.06 7.31
CA GLY A 277 -19.82 19.04 7.45
C GLY A 277 -19.86 18.40 8.84
N VAL A 278 -20.05 17.07 8.91
CA VAL A 278 -20.02 16.32 10.18
C VAL A 278 -19.06 15.15 10.05
N LEU A 279 -18.20 14.99 11.05
CA LEU A 279 -17.30 13.85 11.23
C LEU A 279 -17.69 13.11 12.50
N LYS A 280 -17.99 11.81 12.37
CA LYS A 280 -18.30 10.92 13.49
C LYS A 280 -17.24 9.85 13.60
N ILE A 281 -16.87 9.53 14.83
CA ILE A 281 -15.83 8.56 15.16
C ILE A 281 -16.44 7.56 16.14
N TRP A 282 -16.28 6.28 15.86
CA TRP A 282 -16.70 5.17 16.72
C TRP A 282 -15.48 4.41 17.21
N ARG A 283 -15.61 3.83 18.40
CA ARG A 283 -14.59 3.00 19.03
C ARG A 283 -15.21 1.65 19.36
N PHE A 284 -14.65 0.56 18.84
CA PHE A 284 -15.11 -0.81 19.09
C PHE A 284 -14.01 -1.59 19.79
N GLY A 285 -14.33 -2.32 20.86
CA GLY A 285 -13.35 -3.20 21.48
C GLY A 285 -13.03 -4.37 20.54
N LEU A 286 -11.76 -4.75 20.44
CA LEU A 286 -11.32 -5.92 19.69
C LEU A 286 -11.15 -7.10 20.65
N ALA A 287 -11.94 -8.14 20.46
CA ALA A 287 -11.69 -9.45 21.05
C ALA A 287 -10.84 -10.30 20.08
N GLU A 288 -10.48 -11.52 20.47
CA GLU A 288 -9.63 -12.39 19.68
C GLU A 288 -10.25 -12.83 18.34
N THR A 289 -11.58 -12.96 18.27
CA THR A 289 -12.29 -13.48 17.09
C THR A 289 -13.52 -12.67 16.69
N SER A 290 -13.83 -11.58 17.40
CA SER A 290 -15.03 -10.77 17.15
C SER A 290 -14.86 -9.33 17.65
N LEU A 291 -15.79 -8.47 17.24
CA LEU A 291 -15.89 -7.10 17.73
C LEU A 291 -16.79 -7.05 18.98
N ASN A 292 -16.29 -6.43 20.04
CA ASN A 292 -17.07 -6.13 21.25
C ASN A 292 -17.91 -4.88 21.00
N VAL A 293 -19.21 -5.09 20.76
CA VAL A 293 -20.16 -4.03 20.44
C VAL A 293 -21.18 -3.86 21.57
N ALA A 294 -21.15 -2.70 22.24
CA ALA A 294 -22.20 -2.31 23.16
C ALA A 294 -23.36 -1.65 22.40
N HIS A 295 -24.60 -2.05 22.71
CA HIS A 295 -25.80 -1.47 22.13
C HIS A 295 -26.49 -0.53 23.15
N PRO A 296 -27.00 0.64 22.73
CA PRO A 296 -26.99 1.19 21.38
C PRO A 296 -25.60 1.68 20.94
N ILE A 297 -25.30 1.54 19.64
CA ILE A 297 -24.01 1.99 19.08
C ILE A 297 -24.02 3.51 18.96
N ALA A 298 -23.37 4.20 19.90
CA ALA A 298 -23.19 5.65 19.89
C ALA A 298 -21.81 6.05 19.33
N PRO A 299 -21.69 7.21 18.66
CA PRO A 299 -20.38 7.74 18.27
C PRO A 299 -19.55 8.08 19.51
N TYR A 300 -18.29 7.66 19.52
CA TYR A 300 -17.30 8.05 20.51
C TYR A 300 -17.03 9.57 20.45
N LYS A 301 -16.97 10.14 19.24
CA LYS A 301 -16.90 11.60 19.05
C LYS A 301 -17.70 12.07 17.85
N VAL A 302 -18.21 13.29 17.95
CA VAL A 302 -18.87 14.01 16.86
C VAL A 302 -18.24 15.39 16.72
N LEU A 303 -17.77 15.72 15.51
CA LEU A 303 -17.13 16.98 15.20
C LEU A 303 -17.88 17.68 14.07
N THR A 304 -18.31 18.91 14.33
CA THR A 304 -18.87 19.80 13.30
C THR A 304 -17.73 20.53 12.61
N LEU A 305 -17.68 20.41 11.28
CA LEU A 305 -16.70 21.06 10.44
C LEU A 305 -17.25 22.38 9.90
N GLN A 306 -16.35 23.32 9.59
CA GLN A 306 -16.73 24.60 8.99
C GLN A 306 -17.15 24.45 7.52
N LYS A 307 -16.61 23.42 6.86
CA LYS A 307 -16.88 23.01 5.49
C LYS A 307 -16.88 21.48 5.43
N PRO A 308 -17.65 20.87 4.52
CA PRO A 308 -17.70 19.43 4.42
C PRO A 308 -16.33 18.90 4.00
N ALA A 309 -15.85 17.88 4.70
CA ALA A 309 -14.60 17.25 4.34
C ALA A 309 -14.72 16.58 2.95
N SER A 310 -13.66 16.70 2.15
CA SER A 310 -13.47 15.95 0.90
C SER A 310 -12.73 14.64 1.16
N ARG A 311 -11.78 14.63 2.10
CA ARG A 311 -11.04 13.43 2.53
C ARG A 311 -10.83 13.43 4.03
N VAL A 312 -10.91 12.23 4.62
CA VAL A 312 -10.52 11.97 6.00
C VAL A 312 -9.67 10.71 6.04
N ALA A 313 -8.48 10.79 6.66
CA ALA A 313 -7.55 9.67 6.75
C ALA A 313 -6.82 9.67 8.09
N PHE A 314 -6.75 8.49 8.74
CA PHE A 314 -5.84 8.29 9.87
C PHE A 314 -4.37 8.36 9.40
N CYS A 315 -3.52 8.79 10.31
CA CYS A 315 -2.09 8.84 10.11
C CYS A 315 -1.51 7.47 9.73
N THR A 316 -0.55 7.45 8.82
CA THR A 316 0.17 6.22 8.43
C THR A 316 1.18 5.79 9.49
N ALA A 317 1.39 6.59 10.53
CA ALA A 317 2.20 6.24 11.68
C ALA A 317 1.76 4.89 12.28
N GLN A 318 2.70 3.98 12.45
CA GLN A 318 2.37 2.65 12.99
C GLN A 318 2.25 2.71 14.51
N TYR A 319 1.18 2.11 15.07
CA TYR A 319 1.05 1.89 16.52
C TYR A 319 2.32 1.15 17.02
N PRO A 320 2.92 1.55 18.17
CA PRO A 320 2.40 2.44 19.21
C PRO A 320 2.77 3.94 19.09
N LYS A 321 3.20 4.44 17.93
CA LYS A 321 3.50 5.87 17.77
C LYS A 321 2.27 6.71 18.08
N SER A 322 2.39 7.72 18.95
CA SER A 322 1.25 8.54 19.41
C SER A 322 0.42 9.15 18.28
N ARG A 323 1.07 9.47 17.15
CA ARG A 323 0.44 10.09 15.97
C ARG A 323 -0.47 9.15 15.18
N HIS A 324 -0.46 7.83 15.40
CA HIS A 324 -1.28 6.85 14.64
C HIS A 324 -2.79 7.15 14.69
N SER A 325 -3.24 7.79 15.76
CA SER A 325 -4.64 8.16 15.98
C SER A 325 -5.00 9.56 15.46
N GLN A 326 -4.03 10.30 14.90
CA GLN A 326 -4.27 11.60 14.30
C GLN A 326 -5.01 11.45 12.97
N LEU A 327 -5.97 12.35 12.75
CA LEU A 327 -6.82 12.41 11.58
C LEU A 327 -6.45 13.62 10.72
N LEU A 328 -6.12 13.36 9.47
CA LEU A 328 -6.08 14.38 8.42
C LEU A 328 -7.50 14.61 7.91
N ILE A 329 -7.93 15.86 7.91
CA ILE A 329 -9.22 16.30 7.40
C ILE A 329 -8.96 17.38 6.37
N THR A 330 -9.31 17.12 5.11
CA THR A 330 -9.20 18.12 4.03
C THR A 330 -10.57 18.56 3.55
N ASP A 331 -10.63 19.79 3.04
CA ASP A 331 -11.84 20.34 2.43
C ASP A 331 -11.57 20.85 1.00
N SER A 332 -12.65 21.01 0.24
CA SER A 332 -12.60 21.54 -1.13
C SER A 332 -12.25 23.03 -1.20
N THR A 333 -12.10 23.72 -0.07
CA THR A 333 -11.69 25.13 -0.02
C THR A 333 -10.17 25.31 0.06
N GLY A 334 -9.43 24.20 0.03
CA GLY A 334 -7.97 24.23 0.06
C GLY A 334 -7.40 24.22 1.47
N THR A 335 -8.15 23.77 2.48
CA THR A 335 -7.65 23.63 3.85
C THR A 335 -7.43 22.16 4.20
N ALA A 336 -6.30 21.87 4.84
CA ALA A 336 -6.00 20.58 5.48
C ALA A 336 -5.80 20.81 6.98
N ARG A 337 -6.44 20.01 7.84
CA ARG A 337 -6.34 20.10 9.30
C ARG A 337 -5.96 18.76 9.89
N ILE A 338 -5.16 18.81 10.95
CA ILE A 338 -4.80 17.64 11.75
C ILE A 338 -5.62 17.70 13.03
N TYR A 339 -6.46 16.70 13.26
CA TYR A 339 -7.19 16.50 14.50
C TYR A 339 -6.60 15.31 15.25
N ASP A 340 -6.12 15.54 16.46
CA ASP A 340 -5.64 14.50 17.34
C ASP A 340 -6.78 14.06 18.27
N LEU A 341 -7.04 12.76 18.32
CA LEU A 341 -8.11 12.17 19.12
C LEU A 341 -7.83 12.18 20.62
N PHE A 342 -6.56 12.13 21.01
CA PHE A 342 -6.14 11.96 22.40
C PHE A 342 -5.37 13.17 22.96
N ALA A 343 -5.10 14.18 22.13
CA ALA A 343 -4.48 15.43 22.56
C ALA A 343 -5.24 16.10 23.73
N SER A 344 -4.49 16.64 24.69
CA SER A 344 -5.08 17.36 25.82
C SER A 344 -5.82 18.63 25.34
N PRO A 345 -7.01 18.95 25.89
CA PRO A 345 -7.71 20.16 25.53
C PRO A 345 -6.87 21.40 25.89
N SER A 346 -6.77 22.33 24.94
CA SER A 346 -6.01 23.58 25.12
C SER A 346 -6.45 24.33 26.38
N ARG A 347 -5.48 24.88 27.13
CA ARG A 347 -5.72 25.68 28.34
C ARG A 347 -6.71 26.84 28.13
N LYS A 348 -6.85 27.35 26.89
CA LYS A 348 -7.84 28.38 26.52
C LYS A 348 -9.30 27.90 26.59
N ARG A 349 -9.58 26.60 26.36
CA ARG A 349 -10.94 26.02 26.49
C ARG A 349 -11.36 25.81 27.94
N ARG A 350 -10.41 25.64 28.87
CA ARG A 350 -10.69 25.46 30.31
C ARG A 350 -11.39 26.68 30.93
N ALA A 351 -11.22 27.87 30.35
CA ALA A 351 -11.91 29.08 30.80
C ALA A 351 -13.40 29.14 30.42
N SER A 352 -13.87 28.26 29.52
CA SER A 352 -15.24 28.30 28.98
C SER A 352 -16.21 27.25 29.57
N GLY A 353 -15.84 26.58 30.67
CA GLY A 353 -16.73 25.62 31.35
C GLY A 353 -17.09 24.37 30.55
N GLY A 354 -16.48 24.16 29.38
CA GLY A 354 -16.67 22.95 28.57
C GLY A 354 -16.00 21.74 29.22
N GLN A 355 -16.63 20.56 29.12
CA GLN A 355 -16.10 19.31 29.66
C GLN A 355 -14.67 19.03 29.18
N ASP A 356 -13.85 18.44 30.05
CA ASP A 356 -12.46 18.01 29.81
C ASP A 356 -12.39 16.78 28.87
N GLU A 357 -13.16 16.80 27.77
CA GLU A 357 -13.09 15.78 26.74
C GLU A 357 -11.78 15.92 25.95
N PRO A 358 -11.01 14.83 25.78
CA PRO A 358 -9.77 14.86 25.01
C PRO A 358 -10.04 15.23 23.55
N GLY A 359 -9.00 15.60 22.83
CA GLY A 359 -8.94 15.82 21.40
C GLY A 359 -8.93 17.28 20.98
N ALA A 360 -8.03 17.61 20.06
CA ALA A 360 -7.78 18.98 19.62
C ALA A 360 -7.29 19.02 18.17
N PHE A 361 -7.51 20.15 17.50
CA PHE A 361 -6.83 20.45 16.25
C PHE A 361 -5.39 20.86 16.54
N VAL A 362 -4.42 20.12 16.00
CA VAL A 362 -2.98 20.32 16.25
C VAL A 362 -2.29 21.07 15.12
N GLY A 363 -2.83 20.98 13.89
CA GLY A 363 -2.24 21.63 12.72
C GLY A 363 -3.28 22.11 11.71
N THR A 364 -2.94 23.15 10.96
CA THR A 364 -3.74 23.63 9.82
C THR A 364 -2.81 24.11 8.71
N PHE A 365 -3.01 23.55 7.51
CA PHE A 365 -2.28 23.85 6.29
C PHE A 365 -3.26 24.35 5.24
N ARG A 366 -2.77 25.17 4.33
CA ARG A 366 -3.60 25.81 3.31
C ARG A 366 -2.89 25.76 1.97
N SER A 367 -3.61 25.37 0.93
CA SER A 367 -3.11 25.34 -0.44
C SER A 367 -2.78 26.74 -0.95
N THR A 368 -2.04 26.81 -2.05
CA THR A 368 -1.70 28.05 -2.74
C THR A 368 -2.96 28.79 -3.24
N PHE A 369 -2.84 30.08 -3.50
CA PHE A 369 -3.92 30.84 -4.10
C PHE A 369 -4.05 30.53 -5.59
N GLU A 370 -5.26 30.60 -6.11
CA GLU A 370 -5.53 30.49 -7.53
C GLU A 370 -4.87 31.67 -8.27
N GLY A 371 -4.14 31.37 -9.34
CA GLY A 371 -3.47 32.40 -10.14
C GLY A 371 -4.50 33.14 -10.99
N VAL A 372 -4.83 34.38 -10.63
CA VAL A 372 -5.73 35.22 -11.45
C VAL A 372 -4.90 35.82 -12.59
N LYS A 373 -5.27 35.52 -13.84
CA LYS A 373 -4.57 35.98 -15.06
C LYS A 373 -4.46 37.53 -15.17
N ASN A 374 -5.26 38.28 -14.41
CA ASN A 374 -5.18 39.74 -14.26
C ASN A 374 -4.92 40.15 -12.79
N ASN A 375 -3.66 40.12 -12.39
CA ASN A 375 -3.22 40.27 -11.00
C ASN A 375 -3.34 41.71 -10.42
N ALA A 376 -3.83 42.69 -11.19
CA ALA A 376 -3.80 44.10 -10.78
C ALA A 376 -5.03 44.56 -9.98
N TYR A 377 -6.16 43.83 -10.00
CA TYR A 377 -7.44 44.36 -9.49
C TYR A 377 -8.27 43.41 -8.61
N THR A 378 -7.77 42.22 -8.25
CA THR A 378 -8.52 41.33 -7.34
C THR A 378 -8.29 41.75 -5.88
N PRO A 379 -9.30 42.29 -5.17
CA PRO A 379 -9.18 42.54 -3.75
C PRO A 379 -8.90 41.23 -3.00
N ALA A 380 -8.06 41.27 -1.97
CA ALA A 380 -7.64 40.09 -1.21
C ALA A 380 -8.81 39.25 -0.65
N VAL A 381 -9.97 39.87 -0.45
CA VAL A 381 -11.22 39.22 0.00
C VAL A 381 -11.79 38.24 -1.05
N LEU A 382 -11.52 38.48 -2.34
CA LEU A 382 -11.95 37.60 -3.43
C LEU A 382 -10.90 36.55 -3.81
N ALA A 383 -9.72 36.58 -3.18
CA ALA A 383 -8.67 35.59 -3.42
C ALA A 383 -9.11 34.21 -2.92
N ARG A 384 -9.25 33.27 -3.85
CA ARG A 384 -9.61 31.87 -3.55
C ARG A 384 -8.37 31.00 -3.53
N ARG A 385 -8.39 30.02 -2.64
CA ARG A 385 -7.35 28.97 -2.59
C ARG A 385 -7.70 27.87 -3.57
N LYS A 386 -6.66 27.24 -4.10
CA LYS A 386 -6.82 26.10 -5.00
C LYS A 386 -7.50 24.94 -4.25
N PRO A 387 -8.55 24.32 -4.79
CA PRO A 387 -9.20 23.18 -4.16
C PRO A 387 -8.21 22.02 -4.00
N ILE A 388 -8.30 21.29 -2.88
CA ILE A 388 -7.58 20.02 -2.72
C ILE A 388 -8.47 18.91 -3.30
N ILE A 389 -7.95 18.17 -4.29
CA ILE A 389 -8.59 16.97 -4.84
C ILE A 389 -8.44 15.83 -3.84
N ASP A 390 -7.21 15.55 -3.43
CA ASP A 390 -6.89 14.50 -2.47
C ASP A 390 -5.67 14.87 -1.64
N ALA A 391 -5.55 14.27 -0.47
CA ALA A 391 -4.37 14.38 0.37
C ALA A 391 -4.16 13.10 1.18
N ALA A 392 -2.90 12.73 1.37
CA ALA A 392 -2.52 11.54 2.11
C ALA A 392 -1.30 11.81 3.01
N TRP A 393 -1.23 11.08 4.12
CA TRP A 393 -0.07 11.06 4.98
C TRP A 393 1.10 10.34 4.32
N ALA A 394 2.29 10.87 4.50
CA ALA A 394 3.55 10.30 4.04
C ALA A 394 4.58 10.35 5.18
N SER A 395 5.65 9.59 4.99
CA SER A 395 6.77 9.41 5.91
C SER A 395 6.30 9.15 7.33
N ASP A 396 5.46 8.12 7.53
CA ASP A 396 4.98 7.72 8.86
C ASP A 396 4.29 8.87 9.65
N GLY A 397 3.69 9.82 8.93
CA GLY A 397 2.98 10.96 9.54
C GLY A 397 3.78 12.24 9.69
N HIS A 398 5.03 12.28 9.22
CA HIS A 398 5.84 13.49 9.23
C HIS A 398 5.46 14.47 8.11
N HIS A 399 4.84 13.98 7.04
CA HIS A 399 4.49 14.80 5.88
C HIS A 399 3.05 14.55 5.42
N ILE A 400 2.48 15.55 4.73
CA ILE A 400 1.21 15.43 4.02
C ILE A 400 1.45 15.76 2.55
N LEU A 401 1.15 14.81 1.68
CA LEU A 401 1.15 15.03 0.24
C LEU A 401 -0.26 15.43 -0.21
N ALA A 402 -0.37 16.52 -0.97
CA ALA A 402 -1.64 17.05 -1.45
C ALA A 402 -1.61 17.22 -2.98
N LEU A 403 -2.74 16.92 -3.61
CA LEU A 403 -3.02 17.14 -5.04
C LEU A 403 -4.09 18.21 -5.16
N LEU A 404 -3.81 19.27 -5.92
CA LEU A 404 -4.69 20.41 -6.12
C LEU A 404 -5.42 20.31 -7.45
N ALA A 405 -6.52 21.07 -7.55
CA ALA A 405 -7.41 21.01 -8.70
C ALA A 405 -6.73 21.30 -10.04
N ASP A 406 -5.75 22.20 -10.07
CA ASP A 406 -5.02 22.57 -11.28
C ASP A 406 -3.92 21.58 -11.67
N GLY A 407 -3.74 20.48 -10.91
CA GLY A 407 -2.65 19.53 -11.11
C GLY A 407 -1.36 19.93 -10.39
N GLU A 408 -1.32 21.03 -9.62
CA GLU A 408 -0.23 21.25 -8.67
C GLU A 408 -0.30 20.17 -7.59
N TRP A 409 0.83 19.52 -7.31
CA TRP A 409 0.97 18.65 -6.15
C TRP A 409 2.10 19.18 -5.26
N GLY A 410 2.00 18.93 -3.96
CA GLY A 410 3.01 19.37 -3.03
C GLY A 410 3.03 18.60 -1.71
N VAL A 411 4.13 18.75 -0.98
CA VAL A 411 4.37 18.11 0.31
C VAL A 411 4.44 19.19 1.38
N TRP A 412 3.54 19.14 2.36
CA TRP A 412 3.69 19.87 3.61
C TRP A 412 4.54 19.06 4.59
N ASP A 413 5.56 19.71 5.13
CA ASP A 413 6.44 19.12 6.12
C ASP A 413 6.03 19.56 7.53
N ILE A 414 5.41 18.65 8.28
CA ILE A 414 4.82 18.97 9.58
C ILE A 414 5.91 19.18 10.63
N ASP A 415 6.91 18.31 10.63
CA ASP A 415 7.97 18.28 11.63
C ASP A 415 9.27 18.95 11.13
N ARG A 416 9.28 19.49 9.90
CA ARG A 416 10.44 20.15 9.28
C ARG A 416 11.65 19.23 9.13
N SER A 417 11.39 17.93 8.94
CA SER A 417 12.43 16.90 8.82
C SER A 417 12.94 16.73 7.38
N GLY A 418 12.30 17.36 6.41
CA GLY A 418 12.70 17.31 5.00
C GLY A 418 13.91 18.18 4.67
N PRO A 419 14.57 17.94 3.52
CA PRO A 419 15.71 18.74 3.10
C PRO A 419 15.27 20.17 2.76
N SER A 420 15.95 21.15 3.34
CA SER A 420 15.70 22.60 3.16
C SER A 420 14.24 23.03 3.43
N PRO A 421 13.74 22.91 4.67
CA PRO A 421 12.35 23.25 4.97
C PRO A 421 12.09 24.76 4.77
N PRO A 422 10.91 25.15 4.26
CA PRO A 422 10.58 26.54 3.99
C PRO A 422 10.48 27.34 5.30
N THR A 423 10.79 28.64 5.22
CA THR A 423 10.66 29.56 6.37
C THR A 423 9.25 29.56 6.95
N ASN A 424 8.23 29.55 6.07
CA ASN A 424 6.83 29.40 6.45
C ASN A 424 6.47 27.90 6.55
N PRO A 425 6.13 27.36 7.74
CA PRO A 425 5.80 25.94 7.92
C PRO A 425 4.52 25.51 7.19
N SER A 426 3.66 26.47 6.80
CA SER A 426 2.44 26.18 6.05
C SER A 426 2.65 26.14 4.53
N ALA A 427 3.84 26.47 4.04
CA ALA A 427 4.17 26.38 2.61
C ALA A 427 4.56 24.95 2.23
N PHE A 428 4.41 24.60 0.95
CA PHE A 428 4.92 23.33 0.44
C PHE A 428 6.45 23.33 0.46
N SER A 429 7.02 22.28 1.03
CA SER A 429 8.47 22.06 1.06
C SER A 429 8.98 21.40 -0.23
N LEU A 430 8.10 20.65 -0.91
CA LEU A 430 8.32 20.09 -2.24
C LEU A 430 7.06 20.35 -3.08
N ARG A 431 7.23 20.69 -4.35
CA ARG A 431 6.12 20.94 -5.28
C ARG A 431 6.43 20.44 -6.68
N GLY A 432 5.40 20.10 -7.42
CA GLY A 432 5.46 19.78 -8.83
C GLY A 432 4.09 19.95 -9.49
N PHE A 433 4.03 19.65 -10.78
CA PHE A 433 2.77 19.66 -11.54
C PHE A 433 2.56 18.31 -12.22
N VAL A 434 1.30 17.93 -12.38
CA VAL A 434 0.83 16.79 -13.18
C VAL A 434 -0.14 17.29 -14.25
N GLY A 435 -0.29 16.51 -15.32
CA GLY A 435 -1.12 16.85 -16.47
C GLY A 435 -0.56 17.97 -17.35
N THR A 436 -1.43 18.51 -18.19
CA THR A 436 -1.08 19.58 -19.15
C THR A 436 -0.82 20.95 -18.48
N SER A 437 -0.93 21.03 -17.15
CA SER A 437 -0.72 22.25 -16.36
C SER A 437 0.74 22.72 -16.31
N GLU A 438 1.72 21.90 -16.68
CA GLU A 438 3.13 22.36 -16.79
C GLU A 438 3.28 23.57 -17.73
N LYS A 439 2.31 23.82 -18.62
CA LYS A 439 2.46 24.73 -19.75
C LYS A 439 2.06 26.18 -19.50
N GLU A 440 1.30 26.52 -18.45
CA GLU A 440 0.76 27.89 -18.27
C GLU A 440 1.22 28.65 -17.01
N GLY A 441 1.80 27.99 -15.99
CA GLY A 441 1.99 28.59 -14.65
C GLY A 441 3.41 29.05 -14.27
N SER A 442 4.46 28.66 -14.99
CA SER A 442 5.86 28.83 -14.54
C SER A 442 6.43 30.26 -14.61
N ALA A 443 5.59 31.30 -14.72
CA ALA A 443 6.04 32.70 -14.81
C ALA A 443 5.77 33.57 -13.57
N SER A 444 5.06 33.10 -12.53
CA SER A 444 4.81 33.98 -11.37
C SER A 444 4.53 33.23 -10.06
N GLY A 445 5.55 33.09 -9.22
CA GLY A 445 5.40 32.64 -7.83
C GLY A 445 6.75 32.50 -7.11
N ALA A 446 7.03 33.44 -6.22
CA ALA A 446 8.34 33.79 -5.67
C ALA A 446 9.09 32.65 -4.94
N SER A 447 10.20 32.21 -5.54
CA SER A 447 11.52 32.00 -4.88
C SER A 447 12.61 31.58 -5.89
N SER A 448 12.56 32.06 -7.13
CA SER A 448 13.64 31.86 -8.12
C SER A 448 14.29 33.22 -8.39
N PRO A 449 15.62 33.39 -8.19
CA PRO A 449 16.27 34.65 -8.54
C PRO A 449 16.08 34.90 -10.03
N LYS A 450 15.57 36.09 -10.34
CA LYS A 450 15.34 36.57 -11.70
C LYS A 450 16.61 36.39 -12.54
N ARG A 451 16.61 35.46 -13.49
CA ARG A 451 17.53 35.53 -14.62
C ARG A 451 16.90 36.43 -15.68
N SER A 452 17.33 37.68 -15.64
CA SER A 452 17.18 38.65 -16.73
C SER A 452 17.59 38.02 -18.06
N GLY A 453 16.85 38.34 -19.12
CA GLY A 453 16.86 37.64 -20.38
C GLY A 453 18.18 37.66 -21.15
N ARG A 454 18.36 36.59 -21.92
CA ARG A 454 18.76 36.63 -23.33
C ARG A 454 18.46 35.28 -23.93
N SER A 455 17.78 35.31 -25.08
CA SER A 455 17.54 34.18 -25.97
C SER A 455 18.86 33.46 -26.27
N SER A 456 19.08 32.33 -25.60
CA SER A 456 20.12 31.38 -25.97
C SER A 456 19.41 30.12 -26.42
N LEU A 457 19.28 29.97 -27.74
CA LEU A 457 18.84 28.74 -28.38
C LEU A 457 19.96 27.71 -28.16
N ALA A 458 19.90 27.00 -27.04
CA ALA A 458 20.65 25.75 -26.93
C ALA A 458 20.06 24.78 -27.97
N PRO A 459 20.89 24.15 -28.83
CA PRO A 459 20.40 23.22 -29.84
C PRO A 459 19.68 22.06 -29.14
N MET A 460 18.40 21.88 -29.48
CA MET A 460 17.58 20.80 -28.96
C MET A 460 18.23 19.45 -29.28
N THR A 461 18.47 18.63 -28.26
CA THR A 461 18.93 17.26 -28.44
C THR A 461 17.85 16.45 -29.20
N PRO A 462 18.22 15.42 -29.98
CA PRO A 462 17.27 14.66 -30.80
C PRO A 462 16.04 14.15 -30.05
N ASN A 463 16.17 13.82 -28.77
CA ASN A 463 15.09 13.35 -27.91
C ASN A 463 14.05 14.44 -27.59
N THR A 464 14.50 15.68 -27.42
CA THR A 464 13.60 16.83 -27.22
C THR A 464 12.92 17.25 -28.52
N ARG A 465 13.57 17.04 -29.68
CA ARG A 465 12.97 17.27 -31.01
C ARG A 465 11.84 16.27 -31.28
N ARG A 466 12.06 14.98 -31.00
CA ARG A 466 11.07 13.91 -31.19
C ARG A 466 9.83 14.08 -30.31
N ARG A 467 10.02 14.46 -29.03
CA ARG A 467 8.89 14.77 -28.13
C ARG A 467 8.09 15.99 -28.59
N LYS A 468 8.76 17.04 -29.10
CA LYS A 468 8.10 18.25 -29.59
C LYS A 468 7.35 17.99 -30.90
N GLU A 469 7.90 17.12 -31.75
CA GLU A 469 7.29 16.66 -33.00
C GLU A 469 6.01 15.85 -32.77
N GLU A 470 6.03 14.89 -31.84
CA GLU A 470 4.81 14.13 -31.46
C GLU A 470 3.68 15.06 -31.01
N THR A 471 3.98 16.08 -30.19
CA THR A 471 2.98 17.08 -29.77
C THR A 471 2.47 18.00 -30.88
N LEU A 472 3.19 18.16 -31.99
CA LEU A 472 2.76 19.02 -33.11
C LEU A 472 1.88 18.27 -34.11
N PHE A 473 2.14 16.98 -34.32
CA PHE A 473 1.40 16.17 -35.31
C PHE A 473 0.18 15.46 -34.73
N HIS A 474 0.08 15.29 -33.40
CA HIS A 474 -1.06 14.60 -32.78
C HIS A 474 -2.17 15.55 -32.32
N GLY A 475 -1.99 16.87 -32.50
CA GLY A 475 -2.90 17.88 -31.98
C GLY A 475 -2.84 17.94 -30.45
N SER A 476 -2.71 19.13 -29.86
CA SER A 476 -3.06 19.29 -28.47
C SER A 476 -4.55 18.99 -28.35
N SER A 477 -4.94 17.88 -27.72
CA SER A 477 -6.32 17.68 -27.26
C SER A 477 -6.69 18.89 -26.42
N SER A 478 -7.40 19.84 -27.03
CA SER A 478 -7.72 21.15 -26.46
C SER A 478 -8.87 21.06 -25.48
N SER A 479 -8.82 20.11 -24.56
CA SER A 479 -9.64 20.16 -23.36
C SER A 479 -8.82 20.81 -22.25
N SER A 480 -8.90 22.14 -22.14
CA SER A 480 -8.57 22.87 -20.90
C SER A 480 -9.59 22.56 -19.79
N ALA A 481 -10.03 21.30 -19.69
CA ALA A 481 -10.89 20.82 -18.63
C ALA A 481 -9.96 20.43 -17.49
N VAL A 482 -9.90 21.28 -16.46
CA VAL A 482 -9.37 20.94 -15.15
C VAL A 482 -9.93 19.56 -14.77
N ALA A 483 -9.07 18.56 -14.57
CA ALA A 483 -9.55 17.21 -14.31
C ALA A 483 -10.26 17.21 -12.96
N THR A 484 -11.55 16.89 -12.95
CA THR A 484 -12.38 16.91 -11.74
C THR A 484 -12.17 15.70 -10.83
N ARG A 485 -11.33 14.76 -11.26
CA ARG A 485 -11.02 13.52 -10.54
C ARG A 485 -9.51 13.33 -10.45
N GLY A 486 -9.08 12.85 -9.30
CA GLY A 486 -7.70 12.49 -9.03
C GLY A 486 -7.58 11.87 -7.64
N GLY A 487 -6.40 11.38 -7.32
CA GLY A 487 -6.14 10.80 -6.02
C GLY A 487 -4.68 10.46 -5.81
N ILE A 488 -4.36 10.19 -4.55
CA ILE A 488 -3.02 9.86 -4.09
C ILE A 488 -3.08 8.50 -3.38
N SER A 489 -2.15 7.63 -3.76
CA SER A 489 -1.94 6.33 -3.12
C SER A 489 -0.51 6.26 -2.61
N ILE A 490 -0.34 6.09 -1.29
CA ILE A 490 0.97 6.00 -0.65
C ILE A 490 1.09 4.61 -0.02
N ALA A 491 2.19 3.93 -0.32
CA ALA A 491 2.57 2.69 0.34
C ALA A 491 3.90 2.89 1.03
N SER A 492 3.95 2.59 2.33
CA SER A 492 5.12 2.74 3.17
C SER A 492 5.72 1.36 3.47
N SER A 493 7.03 1.22 3.31
CA SER A 493 7.79 0.08 3.83
C SER A 493 8.69 0.52 4.97
N THR A 494 8.78 -0.30 6.01
CA THR A 494 9.72 -0.09 7.10
C THR A 494 11.13 -0.46 6.61
N SER A 495 12.07 0.47 6.70
CA SER A 495 13.49 0.16 6.47
C SER A 495 14.00 -0.82 7.53
N ALA A 496 14.97 -1.70 7.21
CA ALA A 496 15.49 -2.66 8.19
C ALA A 496 16.20 -2.00 9.39
N ASN A 497 16.55 -0.72 9.30
CA ASN A 497 17.10 0.02 10.43
C ASN A 497 15.98 0.63 11.31
N GLY A 498 14.70 0.49 10.95
CA GLY A 498 13.55 0.99 11.73
C GLY A 498 13.37 2.51 11.79
N HIS A 499 14.39 3.29 11.40
CA HIS A 499 14.40 4.75 11.56
C HIS A 499 13.75 5.54 10.41
N THR A 500 13.69 4.98 9.19
CA THR A 500 13.14 5.69 8.01
C THR A 500 12.10 4.84 7.30
N SER A 501 10.92 5.43 7.02
CA SER A 501 9.90 4.83 6.17
C SER A 501 10.21 5.13 4.70
N GLU A 502 10.24 4.10 3.88
CA GLU A 502 10.40 4.21 2.43
C GLU A 502 9.02 4.28 1.78
N ASP A 503 8.66 5.46 1.29
CA ASP A 503 7.34 5.75 0.74
C ASP A 503 7.35 5.76 -0.79
N SER A 504 6.51 4.91 -1.37
CA SER A 504 6.20 4.93 -2.81
C SER A 504 4.87 5.63 -3.02
N VAL A 505 4.86 6.65 -3.87
CA VAL A 505 3.70 7.50 -4.14
C VAL A 505 3.23 7.28 -5.56
N VAL A 506 1.92 7.07 -5.72
CA VAL A 506 1.23 7.10 -7.01
C VAL A 506 0.21 8.24 -6.97
N ILE A 507 0.31 9.15 -7.93
CA ILE A 507 -0.60 10.28 -8.11
C ILE A 507 -1.34 10.03 -9.42
N TRP A 508 -2.67 10.06 -9.41
CA TRP A 508 -3.44 10.01 -10.64
C TRP A 508 -4.31 11.26 -10.76
N TYR A 509 -4.41 11.77 -11.98
CA TYR A 509 -5.12 13.00 -12.30
C TYR A 509 -5.84 12.82 -13.64
N GLY A 510 -7.17 12.81 -13.60
CA GLY A 510 -8.00 12.39 -14.72
C GLY A 510 -7.74 10.93 -15.10
N SER A 511 -7.13 10.73 -16.27
CA SER A 511 -6.77 9.42 -16.82
C SER A 511 -5.27 9.12 -16.73
N GLU A 512 -4.47 10.10 -16.31
CA GLU A 512 -3.01 9.97 -16.25
C GLU A 512 -2.60 9.49 -14.88
N VAL A 513 -1.65 8.55 -14.83
CA VAL A 513 -1.09 8.00 -13.61
C VAL A 513 0.40 8.32 -13.57
N TYR A 514 0.85 8.79 -12.43
CA TYR A 514 2.22 9.20 -12.19
C TYR A 514 2.78 8.54 -10.95
N ARG A 515 4.08 8.33 -10.93
CA ARG A 515 4.73 7.57 -9.88
C ARG A 515 6.02 8.22 -9.37
N ILE A 516 6.19 8.16 -8.06
CA ILE A 516 7.45 8.39 -7.34
C ILE A 516 7.78 7.10 -6.60
N PRO A 517 8.79 6.33 -7.05
CA PRO A 517 9.14 5.07 -6.41
C PRO A 517 9.59 5.23 -4.95
N ASP A 518 10.32 6.30 -4.63
CA ASP A 518 10.82 6.65 -3.30
C ASP A 518 10.77 8.17 -3.11
N LEU A 519 9.88 8.63 -2.22
CA LEU A 519 9.66 10.05 -1.95
C LEU A 519 10.87 10.75 -1.35
N ALA A 520 11.58 10.10 -0.42
CA ALA A 520 12.73 10.70 0.27
C ALA A 520 13.91 10.89 -0.69
N LYS A 521 14.21 9.87 -1.51
CA LYS A 521 15.24 9.97 -2.57
C LYS A 521 14.86 10.98 -3.63
N PHE A 522 13.59 11.07 -4.01
CA PHE A 522 13.12 12.07 -4.97
C PHE A 522 13.28 13.49 -4.44
N TRP A 523 12.90 13.72 -3.18
CA TRP A 523 13.00 15.04 -2.55
C TRP A 523 14.46 15.49 -2.37
N SER A 524 15.34 14.62 -1.85
CA SER A 524 16.76 14.97 -1.68
C SER A 524 17.43 15.34 -3.01
N ARG A 525 17.18 14.57 -4.08
CA ARG A 525 17.66 14.89 -5.43
C ARG A 525 17.13 16.23 -5.94
N THR A 526 15.85 16.52 -5.71
CA THR A 526 15.23 17.78 -6.12
C THR A 526 15.83 18.98 -5.38
N ALA A 527 16.06 18.84 -4.07
CA ALA A 527 16.71 19.86 -3.25
C ALA A 527 18.16 20.12 -3.71
N SER A 528 18.93 19.08 -4.02
CA SER A 528 20.30 19.23 -4.54
C SER A 528 20.36 19.85 -5.94
N ALA A 529 19.39 19.54 -6.82
CA ALA A 529 19.33 20.10 -8.18
C ALA A 529 19.10 21.63 -8.18
N SER A 530 18.37 22.15 -7.18
CA SER A 530 18.19 23.60 -6.99
C SER A 530 19.50 24.35 -6.68
N GLY A 531 20.57 23.64 -6.30
CA GLY A 531 21.89 24.19 -5.93
C GLY A 531 22.89 24.36 -7.08
N GLY A 532 22.48 24.19 -8.35
CA GLY A 532 23.35 24.47 -9.51
C GLY A 532 23.96 23.26 -10.21
N GLY A 533 23.51 22.04 -9.91
CA GLY A 533 23.87 20.82 -10.67
C GLY A 533 23.02 20.68 -11.94
N SER A 534 23.65 20.56 -13.11
CA SER A 534 23.02 20.59 -14.44
C SER A 534 22.32 19.30 -14.89
N LEU A 535 22.03 18.36 -13.99
CA LEU A 535 21.30 17.14 -14.35
C LEU A 535 19.80 17.33 -14.09
N PRO A 536 18.94 17.33 -15.12
CA PRO A 536 17.51 17.19 -14.91
C PRO A 536 17.29 15.83 -14.23
N GLY A 537 16.90 15.85 -12.95
CA GLY A 537 16.53 14.64 -12.23
C GLY A 537 15.42 13.91 -12.99
N PRO A 538 15.32 12.57 -12.92
CA PRO A 538 14.23 11.85 -13.55
C PRO A 538 12.91 12.40 -13.00
N GLY A 539 12.16 13.08 -13.88
CA GLY A 539 10.85 13.62 -13.55
C GLY A 539 9.89 12.51 -13.13
N LEU A 540 8.71 12.93 -12.66
CA LEU A 540 7.61 12.05 -12.31
C LEU A 540 7.44 10.96 -13.38
N GLN A 541 7.49 9.68 -13.00
CA GLN A 541 7.41 8.59 -13.96
C GLN A 541 5.95 8.46 -14.41
N VAL A 542 5.70 8.69 -15.70
CA VAL A 542 4.37 8.45 -16.29
C VAL A 542 4.14 6.95 -16.38
N TYR A 543 3.01 6.53 -15.83
CA TYR A 543 2.58 5.15 -15.78
C TYR A 543 1.42 4.95 -16.74
N ASP A 544 1.70 4.43 -17.94
CA ASP A 544 0.70 4.26 -18.98
C ASP A 544 -0.20 3.06 -18.70
N VAL A 545 -1.43 3.34 -18.27
CA VAL A 545 -2.48 2.34 -17.99
C VAL A 545 -3.58 2.49 -19.03
N SER A 546 -3.91 1.41 -19.73
CA SER A 546 -4.97 1.44 -20.72
C SER A 546 -6.33 1.33 -20.03
N LEU A 547 -6.99 2.47 -19.86
CA LEU A 547 -8.29 2.57 -19.20
C LEU A 547 -9.48 2.32 -20.13
N LEU A 548 -9.26 2.23 -21.46
CA LEU A 548 -10.29 1.98 -22.47
C LEU A 548 -11.51 2.92 -22.36
N GLY A 549 -11.26 4.19 -22.03
CA GLY A 549 -12.30 5.22 -21.88
C GLY A 549 -13.01 5.23 -20.51
N GLU A 550 -12.67 4.32 -19.59
CA GLU A 550 -13.22 4.33 -18.23
C GLU A 550 -12.47 5.32 -17.33
N ALA A 551 -13.17 5.84 -16.32
CA ALA A 551 -12.56 6.66 -15.29
C ALA A 551 -11.94 5.78 -14.19
N ILE A 552 -10.79 6.23 -13.66
CA ILE A 552 -10.19 5.64 -12.46
C ILE A 552 -11.09 5.94 -11.26
N THR A 553 -11.39 4.91 -10.47
CA THR A 553 -12.15 5.01 -9.23
C THR A 553 -11.24 4.98 -8.00
N SER A 554 -10.23 4.11 -8.01
CA SER A 554 -9.23 4.02 -6.95
C SER A 554 -7.92 3.39 -7.44
N ILE A 555 -6.82 3.70 -6.75
CA ILE A 555 -5.53 3.02 -6.93
C ILE A 555 -4.98 2.59 -5.56
N SER A 556 -4.53 1.35 -5.46
CA SER A 556 -3.77 0.83 -4.32
C SER A 556 -2.49 0.14 -4.80
N GLN A 557 -1.46 0.10 -3.96
CA GLN A 557 -0.18 -0.54 -4.30
C GLN A 557 -0.04 -1.85 -3.54
N PHE A 558 0.56 -2.85 -4.18
CA PHE A 558 0.87 -4.13 -3.54
C PHE A 558 2.11 -3.98 -2.65
N ASP A 559 2.20 -4.84 -1.64
CA ASP A 559 3.40 -4.95 -0.82
C ASP A 559 4.60 -5.39 -1.65
N THR A 560 5.78 -5.02 -1.19
CA THR A 560 7.05 -5.36 -1.84
C THR A 560 8.09 -5.76 -0.81
N SER A 561 9.13 -6.44 -1.26
CA SER A 561 10.29 -6.79 -0.44
C SER A 561 11.03 -5.54 0.04
N THR A 562 11.60 -5.58 1.24
CA THR A 562 12.48 -4.53 1.78
C THR A 562 13.70 -4.27 0.89
N GLN A 563 14.20 -5.29 0.19
CA GLN A 563 15.28 -5.12 -0.79
C GLN A 563 14.80 -4.34 -2.01
N ALA A 564 13.62 -4.68 -2.52
CA ALA A 564 13.03 -4.02 -3.67
C ALA A 564 12.67 -2.55 -3.37
N SER A 565 12.16 -2.25 -2.17
CA SER A 565 11.89 -0.88 -1.75
C SER A 565 13.18 -0.04 -1.63
N ARG A 566 14.25 -0.61 -1.06
CA ARG A 566 15.57 0.05 -0.97
C ARG A 566 16.15 0.39 -2.34
N MET A 567 16.01 -0.53 -3.29
CA MET A 567 16.43 -0.34 -4.67
C MET A 567 15.50 0.60 -5.47
N ALA A 568 14.45 1.15 -4.83
CA ALA A 568 13.42 1.96 -5.47
C ALA A 568 12.76 1.24 -6.67
N ILE A 569 12.63 -0.09 -6.57
CA ILE A 569 11.90 -0.89 -7.55
C ILE A 569 10.42 -0.56 -7.43
N ALA A 570 9.83 -0.32 -8.57
CA ALA A 570 8.46 0.14 -8.70
C ALA A 570 7.47 -1.00 -8.36
N ARG A 571 6.90 -0.99 -7.14
CA ARG A 571 5.75 -1.81 -6.67
C ARG A 571 4.66 -2.02 -7.71
N ASP A 572 4.03 -3.17 -7.72
CA ASP A 572 2.84 -3.40 -8.52
C ASP A 572 1.67 -2.54 -8.02
N ALA A 573 0.77 -2.18 -8.93
CA ALA A 573 -0.39 -1.35 -8.64
C ALA A 573 -1.70 -2.04 -9.04
N LEU A 574 -2.70 -1.97 -8.16
CA LEU A 574 -4.10 -2.28 -8.45
C LEU A 574 -4.81 -0.98 -8.81
N VAL A 575 -5.22 -0.86 -10.07
CA VAL A 575 -6.04 0.24 -10.58
C VAL A 575 -7.46 -0.26 -10.75
N SER A 576 -8.40 0.36 -10.05
CA SER A 576 -9.83 0.10 -10.22
C SER A 576 -10.39 1.12 -11.21
N ALA A 577 -10.98 0.62 -12.29
CA ALA A 577 -11.80 1.39 -13.20
C ALA A 577 -13.27 1.29 -12.77
N GLU A 578 -14.21 1.57 -13.67
CA GLU A 578 -15.63 1.48 -13.35
C GLU A 578 -16.13 0.03 -13.45
N HIS A 579 -15.72 -0.74 -14.46
CA HIS A 579 -16.15 -2.13 -14.66
C HIS A 579 -14.98 -3.11 -14.75
N ARG A 580 -13.77 -2.68 -14.38
CA ARG A 580 -12.57 -3.52 -14.48
C ARG A 580 -11.62 -3.30 -13.31
N LEU A 581 -10.93 -4.36 -12.92
CA LEU A 581 -9.73 -4.28 -12.07
C LEU A 581 -8.52 -4.54 -12.94
N ILE A 582 -7.56 -3.63 -12.91
CA ILE A 582 -6.31 -3.72 -13.67
C ILE A 582 -5.17 -3.86 -12.67
N ILE A 583 -4.51 -5.01 -12.67
CA ILE A 583 -3.25 -5.22 -11.93
C ILE A 583 -2.12 -4.95 -12.90
N ALA A 584 -1.33 -3.94 -12.59
CA ALA A 584 -0.22 -3.51 -13.42
C ALA A 584 1.09 -3.87 -12.71
N VAL A 585 1.84 -4.78 -13.33
CA VAL A 585 3.03 -5.47 -12.80
C VAL A 585 4.26 -5.02 -13.56
N ASN A 586 5.31 -4.66 -12.84
CA ASN A 586 6.61 -4.39 -13.47
C ASN A 586 7.42 -5.68 -13.57
N THR A 587 7.64 -6.16 -14.78
CA THR A 587 8.42 -7.36 -15.06
C THR A 587 9.83 -6.96 -15.49
N ASN A 588 10.84 -7.69 -15.01
CA ASN A 588 12.22 -7.48 -15.43
C ASN A 588 12.48 -7.99 -16.85
N GLN A 589 11.65 -8.93 -17.33
CA GLN A 589 11.67 -9.50 -18.67
C GLN A 589 10.34 -9.23 -19.39
N PRO A 590 10.34 -8.87 -20.69
CA PRO A 590 9.11 -8.71 -21.45
C PRO A 590 8.38 -10.05 -21.56
N LEU A 591 7.10 -10.09 -21.17
CA LEU A 591 6.30 -11.30 -21.30
C LEU A 591 5.78 -11.44 -22.73
N GLY A 592 6.28 -12.45 -23.42
CA GLY A 592 5.90 -12.84 -24.76
C GLY A 592 6.94 -13.82 -25.34
N ARG A 593 6.51 -14.72 -26.22
CA ARG A 593 7.40 -15.51 -27.08
C ARG A 593 8.18 -14.57 -27.99
N ASP A 594 9.26 -14.00 -27.48
CA ASP A 594 10.32 -13.52 -28.33
C ASP A 594 11.22 -14.73 -28.58
N LEU A 595 10.96 -15.48 -29.66
CA LEU A 595 11.77 -16.65 -30.03
C LEU A 595 13.26 -16.29 -30.05
N ASN A 596 13.58 -15.05 -30.41
CA ASN A 596 14.94 -14.50 -30.40
C ASN A 596 15.53 -14.36 -28.99
N ALA A 597 14.71 -14.13 -27.96
CA ALA A 597 15.20 -14.07 -26.58
C ALA A 597 15.51 -15.45 -26.02
N MET A 598 14.77 -16.50 -26.41
CA MET A 598 15.13 -17.88 -26.09
C MET A 598 16.45 -18.29 -26.74
N PHE A 599 16.62 -18.03 -28.04
CA PHE A 599 17.89 -18.30 -28.74
C PHE A 599 19.06 -17.49 -28.17
N ALA A 600 18.83 -16.25 -27.74
CA ALA A 600 19.86 -15.43 -27.12
C ALA A 600 20.23 -15.92 -25.72
N GLN A 601 19.27 -16.47 -24.96
CA GLN A 601 19.52 -17.01 -23.63
C GLN A 601 20.21 -18.37 -23.69
N GLU A 602 19.81 -19.23 -24.62
CA GLU A 602 20.48 -20.50 -24.95
C GLU A 602 21.93 -20.24 -25.36
N GLN A 603 22.19 -19.25 -26.23
CA GLN A 603 23.57 -18.85 -26.58
C GLN A 603 24.40 -18.33 -25.40
N VAL A 604 23.78 -17.66 -24.43
CA VAL A 604 24.49 -17.14 -23.25
C VAL A 604 24.82 -18.29 -22.29
N ASP A 605 23.87 -19.20 -22.07
CA ASP A 605 24.06 -20.39 -21.24
C ASP A 605 25.10 -21.33 -21.87
N ASP A 606 25.11 -21.47 -23.20
CA ASP A 606 26.13 -22.22 -23.96
C ASP A 606 27.52 -21.56 -23.87
N GLU A 607 27.62 -20.24 -23.92
CA GLU A 607 28.90 -19.55 -23.79
C GLU A 607 29.42 -19.58 -22.33
N GLU A 608 28.52 -19.57 -21.35
CA GLU A 608 28.87 -19.69 -19.92
C GLU A 608 29.32 -21.12 -19.59
N THR A 609 28.61 -22.14 -20.08
CA THR A 609 29.03 -23.55 -19.96
C THR A 609 30.35 -23.82 -20.67
N ARG A 610 30.58 -23.22 -21.85
CA ARG A 610 31.88 -23.29 -22.53
C ARG A 610 33.02 -22.67 -21.72
N ARG A 611 32.76 -21.56 -21.05
CA ARG A 611 33.75 -20.92 -20.16
C ARG A 611 34.03 -21.76 -18.92
N THR A 612 33.02 -22.37 -18.32
CA THR A 612 33.23 -23.28 -17.18
C THR A 612 34.01 -24.51 -17.60
N ASP A 613 33.72 -25.09 -18.77
CA ASP A 613 34.41 -26.28 -19.26
C ASP A 613 35.86 -25.96 -19.65
N GLN A 614 36.15 -24.80 -20.23
CA GLN A 614 37.53 -24.33 -20.43
C GLN A 614 38.28 -24.07 -19.13
N ALA A 615 37.61 -23.55 -18.10
CA ALA A 615 38.21 -23.35 -16.78
C ALA A 615 38.53 -24.69 -16.10
N LEU A 616 37.61 -25.65 -16.14
CA LEU A 616 37.80 -27.01 -15.60
C LEU A 616 38.89 -27.79 -16.36
N LEU A 617 38.98 -27.59 -17.68
CA LEU A 617 40.09 -28.14 -18.49
C LEU A 617 41.44 -27.59 -18.04
N SER A 618 41.52 -26.27 -17.77
CA SER A 618 42.76 -25.62 -17.31
C SER A 618 43.21 -26.09 -15.92
N GLN A 619 42.26 -26.56 -15.11
CA GLN A 619 42.48 -27.09 -13.77
C GLN A 619 42.70 -28.61 -13.75
N GLY A 620 42.47 -29.29 -14.87
CA GLY A 620 42.58 -30.76 -14.97
C GLY A 620 41.42 -31.52 -14.33
N GLU A 621 40.30 -30.84 -14.05
CA GLU A 621 39.12 -31.39 -13.38
C GLU A 621 37.94 -31.60 -14.34
N LEU A 622 38.16 -31.48 -15.65
CA LEU A 622 37.12 -31.69 -16.66
C LEU A 622 36.74 -33.18 -16.73
N ASP A 623 35.45 -33.45 -16.68
CA ASP A 623 34.90 -34.79 -16.81
C ASP A 623 34.78 -35.23 -18.28
N LEU A 624 34.49 -36.51 -18.50
CA LEU A 624 34.34 -37.07 -19.85
C LEU A 624 33.17 -36.42 -20.62
N GLY A 625 32.14 -35.94 -19.91
CA GLY A 625 31.00 -35.24 -20.49
C GLY A 625 31.35 -33.84 -21.00
N GLY A 626 32.16 -33.07 -20.25
CA GLY A 626 32.67 -31.78 -20.71
C GLY A 626 33.70 -31.89 -21.83
N MET A 627 34.48 -32.99 -21.87
CA MET A 627 35.39 -33.28 -22.98
C MET A 627 34.65 -33.49 -24.30
N ASP A 628 33.55 -34.25 -24.28
CA ASP A 628 32.74 -34.54 -25.47
C ASP A 628 32.14 -33.24 -26.06
N ARG A 629 31.60 -32.36 -25.20
CA ARG A 629 31.05 -31.06 -25.59
C ARG A 629 32.09 -30.11 -26.18
N LEU A 630 33.33 -30.11 -25.64
CA LEU A 630 34.41 -29.28 -26.20
C LEU A 630 34.87 -29.80 -27.58
N LEU A 631 34.84 -31.12 -27.78
CA LEU A 631 35.22 -31.76 -29.05
C LEU A 631 34.14 -31.55 -30.13
N GLU A 632 32.87 -31.68 -29.78
CA GLU A 632 31.73 -31.42 -30.68
C GLU A 632 31.76 -29.97 -31.21
N ASN A 633 32.10 -29.01 -30.35
CA ASN A 633 32.28 -27.61 -30.73
C ASN A 633 33.51 -27.34 -31.60
N MET A 634 34.56 -28.17 -31.49
CA MET A 634 35.72 -28.08 -32.40
C MET A 634 35.40 -28.64 -33.79
N GLU A 635 34.50 -29.62 -33.87
CA GLU A 635 34.03 -30.20 -35.12
C GLU A 635 33.22 -29.19 -35.94
N ASP A 636 32.40 -28.36 -35.27
CA ASP A 636 31.56 -27.35 -35.92
C ASP A 636 32.34 -26.06 -36.32
N SER A 637 33.53 -25.84 -35.76
CA SER A 637 34.41 -24.70 -36.09
C SER A 637 35.21 -24.87 -37.39
N GLY A 638 34.97 -25.95 -38.17
CA GLY A 638 35.73 -26.31 -39.36
C GLY A 638 35.60 -25.36 -40.56
N THR A 639 34.79 -24.31 -40.51
CA THR A 639 34.51 -23.45 -41.69
C THR A 639 34.50 -21.93 -41.45
N VAL A 640 35.23 -21.35 -40.48
CA VAL A 640 35.50 -19.88 -40.53
C VAL A 640 36.90 -19.50 -40.03
N SER A 641 37.75 -19.16 -41.01
CA SER A 641 38.83 -18.16 -41.02
C SER A 641 39.71 -17.90 -39.77
N LYS A 642 40.97 -18.31 -39.91
CA LYS A 642 42.22 -17.83 -39.26
C LYS A 642 42.12 -16.47 -38.54
N THR A 643 42.39 -16.47 -37.23
CA THR A 643 43.32 -15.52 -36.57
C THR A 643 43.80 -16.17 -35.26
N LEU A 644 44.95 -16.85 -35.30
CA LEU A 644 45.69 -17.30 -34.12
C LEU A 644 46.62 -16.16 -33.68
N THR A 645 46.23 -15.39 -32.67
CA THR A 645 47.20 -14.62 -31.87
C THR A 645 47.67 -15.50 -30.72
N LEU A 646 48.84 -16.11 -30.89
CA LEU A 646 49.54 -16.85 -29.85
C LEU A 646 49.94 -15.86 -28.75
N GLY A 647 49.39 -16.05 -27.55
CA GLY A 647 49.78 -15.33 -26.35
C GLY A 647 51.20 -15.69 -25.91
N GLY A 648 52.16 -14.82 -26.21
CA GLY A 648 53.49 -14.83 -25.60
C GLY A 648 53.50 -14.00 -24.31
N GLY A 649 53.27 -14.62 -23.16
CA GLY A 649 53.50 -13.98 -21.87
C GLY A 649 55.01 -13.82 -21.58
N PRO A 650 55.50 -12.66 -21.12
CA PRO A 650 56.89 -12.52 -20.73
C PRO A 650 57.12 -13.13 -19.34
N ARG A 651 57.72 -14.33 -19.30
CA ARG A 651 58.36 -14.86 -18.10
C ARG A 651 59.67 -14.09 -17.85
N LYS A 652 59.74 -13.40 -16.71
CA LYS A 652 60.98 -12.92 -16.11
C LYS A 652 61.90 -14.11 -15.82
N VAL A 653 63.12 -14.08 -16.35
CA VAL A 653 64.22 -14.94 -15.90
C VAL A 653 65.38 -14.02 -15.56
N LEU A 654 65.67 -13.92 -14.26
CA LEU A 654 66.86 -13.30 -13.71
C LEU A 654 68.03 -14.27 -13.93
N PHE A 655 69.04 -13.84 -14.69
CA PHE A 655 70.36 -14.43 -14.63
C PHE A 655 71.29 -13.43 -13.96
N ALA A 656 71.79 -13.84 -12.79
CA ALA A 656 73.00 -13.28 -12.21
C ALA A 656 74.20 -13.88 -12.97
N SER A 657 75.11 -13.02 -13.44
CA SER A 657 76.50 -13.39 -13.70
C SER A 657 77.42 -12.34 -13.08
N SER A 658 78.46 -12.87 -12.46
CA SER A 658 79.46 -12.20 -11.62
C SER A 658 80.39 -11.24 -12.37
N ALA A 659 81.07 -10.40 -11.58
CA ALA A 659 82.39 -9.79 -11.80
C ALA A 659 82.54 -8.69 -12.88
N ALA A 660 82.57 -7.42 -12.43
CA ALA A 660 83.80 -6.61 -12.26
C ALA A 660 83.44 -5.29 -11.55
#